data_AF-A0A431KJX9-F1
#
_entry.id   AF-A0A431KJX9-F1
#
_cell.length_a   1.000
_cell.length_b   1.000
_cell.length_c   1.000
_cell.angle_alpha   90.00
_cell.angle_beta   90.00
_cell.angle_gamma   90.00
#
_symmetry.space_group_name_H-M   'P 1'
#
loop_
_entity.id
_entity.type
_entity.pdbx_description
1 polymer ?
#
loop_
_entity_poly.entity_id
_entity_poly.type
_entity_poly.pdbx_seq_one_letter_code
_entity_poly.pdbx_strand_id
1 'polypeptide(L)'
;MVSESGIHDELLSLISTALELQRQGVLDKAEAAFREVLRVKPDEPVSLYSLGVILYGRGELKGALELFGRCASTSPGFADGWFGYANALQSSGEREQALAAYDKAIEVRPEYIGALINSGVLLRDMHRHRDALSRFNRALEIEPDNPSALGNSAILLTEFRESARAISQLERLVAHHPDYDYAFGLLAYERLHIGDWTDFESLRQRILVGVREGKRVCKSLAFMALSDSAKDQFDCTKIFASHFCQPAQQPLWNGEDYKHKKLRIAYVSPDLREHPVGHLMCGIFECHDKTRVETIAISLGVDDGSSLRARMLNAFDHFIDARAMSSRKIAEKMREMEVDIAIDLAGYTSDSRIDIFSWRPAPVHINFLGYPGTLAVDYMDYILADRHVIPQENQQFFSEKVLYLPDSYLPTDRNLKVAEATPSRESCGLPPEGVVYCSFSHDYKISPPLWKVWMSLLQKTPGSVLWLVARNELTRANFRRSAQEFGIEPERLVFAERVPRIEDHLARYRLADLFLDTWPYNAHTTAADALYAGLPVITYMGDAFPSRVAGSLLHAIGLPELVTESWDDYEALALKLVSDRELLSGLKVRLLANKATHPLFDTEGFCRNLESTLFSVARTSILSEQDEAAHDAGASYSEHSVSRLLQDFAGQHVAPLEARLARRERTLEEIARVLCADNVADDGPAGRVAQLLRREGLLPGKDAAPTAVERLYTAHVDFDRVNTQNEKEFELFQRTDIVGWWRMKRFLEPVFKCLSHTKKDRWMTVGDPFGADAYHMTREGFESVLPTSIGDHLLKQAKQRGLIADYRVENAEALTLADNSVDYVLCKEAYHHFPRPMLALYEMLRVARKGVVLIEPQDPVIDSPIHVGDLPAGYEAS
;
A
#
# COMPACT_ATOMS: atom_id res chain seq x y z
N MET A 1 -7.01 19.09 76.81
CA MET A 1 -7.14 17.67 76.39
C MET A 1 -8.19 17.65 75.30
N VAL A 2 -7.78 17.72 74.03
CA VAL A 2 -8.66 17.37 72.91
C VAL A 2 -8.88 15.86 73.05
N SER A 3 -10.13 15.42 73.19
CA SER A 3 -10.44 13.99 73.32
C SER A 3 -10.01 13.28 72.03
N GLU A 4 -9.61 12.00 72.12
CA GLU A 4 -9.30 11.17 70.94
C GLU A 4 -10.44 11.17 69.90
N SER A 5 -11.69 11.40 70.34
CA SER A 5 -12.85 11.58 69.46
C SER A 5 -12.80 12.86 68.61
N GLY A 6 -12.31 13.98 69.15
CA GLY A 6 -12.24 15.25 68.42
C GLY A 6 -11.18 15.26 67.32
N ILE A 7 -10.04 14.62 67.58
CA ILE A 7 -8.98 14.43 66.57
C ILE A 7 -9.46 13.50 65.44
N HIS A 8 -10.26 12.49 65.77
CA HIS A 8 -10.84 11.59 64.78
C HIS A 8 -11.82 12.31 63.85
N ASP A 9 -12.71 13.13 64.39
CA ASP A 9 -13.70 13.88 63.60
C ASP A 9 -13.04 14.97 62.71
N GLU A 10 -12.01 15.65 63.23
CA GLU A 10 -11.20 16.60 62.44
C GLU A 10 -10.45 15.90 61.29
N LEU A 11 -9.89 14.71 61.54
CA LEU A 11 -9.19 13.93 60.51
C LEU A 11 -10.16 13.46 59.41
N LEU A 12 -11.35 12.97 59.78
CA LEU A 12 -12.38 12.58 58.82
C LEU A 12 -12.87 13.77 57.99
N SER A 13 -13.02 14.94 58.60
CA SER A 13 -13.36 16.18 57.90
C SER A 13 -12.27 16.59 56.90
N LEU A 14 -10.99 16.45 57.28
CA LEU A 14 -9.86 16.73 56.41
C LEU A 14 -9.78 15.76 55.22
N ILE A 15 -9.99 14.45 55.45
CA ILE A 15 -10.05 13.43 54.39
C ILE A 15 -11.20 13.74 53.42
N SER A 16 -12.40 14.05 53.94
CA SER A 16 -13.55 14.39 53.11
C SER A 16 -13.29 15.64 52.26
N THR A 17 -12.66 16.66 52.84
CA THR A 17 -12.27 17.88 52.12
C THR A 17 -11.22 17.58 51.04
N ALA A 18 -10.23 16.74 51.34
CA ALA A 18 -9.19 16.34 50.39
C ALA A 18 -9.77 15.57 49.20
N LEU A 19 -10.71 14.66 49.44
CA LEU A 19 -11.43 13.94 48.39
C LEU A 19 -12.27 14.87 47.51
N GLU A 20 -12.91 15.87 48.11
CA GLU A 20 -13.67 16.87 47.35
C GLU A 20 -12.75 17.72 46.45
N LEU A 21 -11.62 18.17 46.98
CA LEU A 21 -10.59 18.87 46.20
C LEU A 21 -10.07 18.00 45.04
N GLN A 22 -9.85 16.72 45.29
CA GLN A 22 -9.45 15.76 44.26
C GLN A 22 -10.52 15.63 43.17
N ARG A 23 -11.79 15.51 43.56
CA ARG A 23 -12.93 15.44 42.62
C ARG A 23 -13.09 16.71 41.77
N GLN A 24 -12.75 17.86 42.34
CA GLN A 24 -12.75 19.16 41.64
C GLN A 24 -11.52 19.36 40.75
N GLY A 25 -10.57 18.43 40.73
CA GLY A 25 -9.33 18.54 39.95
C GLY A 25 -8.30 19.50 40.55
N VAL A 26 -8.50 19.96 41.79
CA VAL A 26 -7.55 20.85 42.50
C VAL A 26 -6.47 20.00 43.18
N LEU A 27 -5.69 19.29 42.35
CA LEU A 27 -4.84 18.17 42.78
C LEU A 27 -3.74 18.57 43.77
N ASP A 28 -3.14 19.76 43.61
CA ASP A 28 -2.07 20.21 44.52
C ASP A 28 -2.56 20.43 45.94
N LYS A 29 -3.79 20.98 46.10
CA LYS A 29 -4.40 21.17 47.41
C LYS A 29 -4.87 19.86 48.00
N ALA A 30 -5.43 18.97 47.17
CA ALA A 30 -5.82 17.63 47.60
C ALA A 30 -4.61 16.84 48.12
N GLU A 31 -3.50 16.86 47.38
CA GLU A 31 -2.24 16.25 47.79
C GLU A 31 -1.75 16.82 49.12
N ALA A 32 -1.69 18.14 49.27
CA ALA A 32 -1.24 18.77 50.51
C ALA A 32 -2.10 18.33 51.71
N ALA A 33 -3.41 18.24 51.53
CA ALA A 33 -4.34 17.78 52.55
C ALA A 33 -4.14 16.29 52.88
N PHE A 34 -3.98 15.41 51.88
CA PHE A 34 -3.68 13.99 52.11
C PHE A 34 -2.35 13.78 52.82
N ARG A 35 -1.31 14.56 52.47
CA ARG A 35 -0.01 14.51 53.17
C ARG A 35 -0.14 14.91 54.64
N GLU A 36 -0.99 15.89 54.96
CA GLU A 36 -1.24 16.27 56.35
C GLU A 36 -2.01 15.18 57.12
N VAL A 37 -2.99 14.52 56.49
CA VAL A 37 -3.64 13.33 57.07
C VAL A 37 -2.60 12.25 57.36
N LEU A 38 -1.72 11.96 56.40
CA LEU A 38 -0.68 10.94 56.54
C LEU A 38 0.42 11.31 57.55
N ARG A 39 0.59 12.60 57.88
CA ARG A 39 1.47 13.04 58.97
C ARG A 39 0.92 12.63 60.33
N VAL A 40 -0.41 12.66 60.50
CA VAL A 40 -1.10 12.30 61.74
C VAL A 40 -1.37 10.79 61.80
N LYS A 41 -1.77 10.18 60.69
CA LYS A 41 -2.05 8.74 60.56
C LYS A 41 -1.36 8.16 59.31
N PRO A 42 -0.11 7.68 59.44
CA PRO A 42 0.73 7.26 58.31
C PRO A 42 0.16 6.14 57.43
N ASP A 43 -0.72 5.31 57.99
CA ASP A 43 -1.29 4.13 57.36
C ASP A 43 -2.80 4.28 57.09
N GLU A 44 -3.29 5.51 56.95
CA GLU A 44 -4.69 5.76 56.60
C GLU A 44 -4.94 5.35 55.13
N PRO A 45 -5.78 4.32 54.88
CA PRO A 45 -5.87 3.68 53.55
C PRO A 45 -6.40 4.60 52.46
N VAL A 46 -7.39 5.45 52.76
CA VAL A 46 -8.01 6.32 51.76
C VAL A 46 -7.02 7.37 51.28
N SER A 47 -6.28 7.98 52.19
CA SER A 47 -5.27 9.00 51.88
C SER A 47 -4.07 8.42 51.17
N LEU A 48 -3.61 7.20 51.54
CA LEU A 48 -2.56 6.51 50.80
C LEU A 48 -2.97 6.21 49.36
N TYR A 49 -4.17 5.67 49.16
CA TYR A 49 -4.70 5.39 47.84
C TYR A 49 -4.91 6.67 47.02
N SER A 50 -5.59 7.68 47.58
CA SER A 50 -5.89 8.92 46.87
C SER A 50 -4.63 9.71 46.51
N LEU A 51 -3.64 9.77 47.40
CA LEU A 51 -2.34 10.37 47.08
C LEU A 51 -1.62 9.55 46.00
N GLY A 52 -1.66 8.22 46.10
CA GLY A 52 -1.14 7.32 45.06
C GLY A 52 -1.76 7.56 43.69
N VAL A 53 -3.09 7.77 43.62
CA VAL A 53 -3.81 8.11 42.38
C VAL A 53 -3.34 9.44 41.80
N ILE A 54 -3.11 10.46 42.65
CA ILE A 54 -2.59 11.76 42.21
C ILE A 54 -1.20 11.60 41.59
N LEU A 55 -0.28 10.90 42.28
CA LEU A 55 1.08 10.68 41.78
C LEU A 55 1.08 9.84 40.49
N TYR A 56 0.23 8.80 40.45
CA TYR A 56 0.07 7.96 39.26
C TYR A 56 -0.43 8.77 38.06
N GLY A 57 -1.42 9.65 38.27
CA GLY A 57 -1.94 10.54 37.23
C GLY A 57 -0.92 11.57 36.71
N ARG A 58 0.09 11.93 37.52
CA ARG A 58 1.22 12.77 37.09
C ARG A 58 2.38 12.00 36.46
N GLY A 59 2.29 10.68 36.36
CA GLY A 59 3.36 9.83 35.83
C GLY A 59 4.49 9.56 36.83
N GLU A 60 4.33 9.93 38.11
CA GLU A 60 5.28 9.65 39.19
C GLU A 60 5.14 8.19 39.68
N LEU A 61 5.37 7.25 38.76
CA LEU A 61 5.07 5.81 38.94
C LEU A 61 5.74 5.20 40.17
N LYS A 62 6.99 5.59 40.47
CA LYS A 62 7.71 5.08 41.64
C LYS A 62 7.05 5.47 42.95
N GLY A 63 6.64 6.74 43.07
CA GLY A 63 5.94 7.24 44.26
C GLY A 63 4.55 6.64 44.41
N ALA A 64 3.82 6.50 43.30
CA ALA A 64 2.52 5.82 43.29
C ALA A 64 2.63 4.36 43.73
N LEU A 65 3.61 3.61 43.19
CA LEU A 65 3.85 2.22 43.53
C LEU A 65 4.14 2.04 45.04
N GLU A 66 4.95 2.93 45.63
CA GLU A 66 5.26 2.90 47.06
C GLU A 66 4.00 3.15 47.91
N LEU A 67 3.21 4.17 47.60
CA LEU A 67 2.00 4.50 48.35
C LEU A 67 0.93 3.42 48.25
N PHE A 68 0.69 2.89 47.06
CA PHE A 68 -0.26 1.80 46.87
C PHE A 68 0.21 0.50 47.52
N GLY A 69 1.50 0.16 47.42
CA GLY A 69 2.07 -1.00 48.09
C GLY A 69 1.95 -0.90 49.61
N ARG A 70 2.20 0.30 50.17
CA ARG A 70 2.00 0.57 51.59
C ARG A 70 0.53 0.40 51.97
N CYS A 71 -0.39 0.99 51.22
CA CYS A 71 -1.83 0.85 51.41
C CYS A 71 -2.29 -0.62 51.43
N ALA A 72 -1.88 -1.41 50.45
CA ALA A 72 -2.21 -2.83 50.33
C ALA A 72 -1.64 -3.66 51.50
N SER A 73 -0.43 -3.33 51.96
CA SER A 73 0.25 -4.06 53.05
C SER A 73 -0.33 -3.75 54.45
N THR A 74 -0.66 -2.48 54.73
CA THR A 74 -1.13 -2.04 56.05
C THR A 74 -2.65 -2.16 56.20
N SER A 75 -3.38 -2.19 55.08
CA SER A 75 -4.84 -2.33 55.04
C SER A 75 -5.26 -3.42 54.03
N PRO A 76 -4.95 -4.71 54.28
CA PRO A 76 -5.19 -5.79 53.31
C PRO A 76 -6.67 -6.01 52.97
N GLY A 77 -7.60 -5.54 53.80
CA GLY A 77 -9.05 -5.55 53.54
C GLY A 77 -9.57 -4.38 52.70
N PHE A 78 -8.68 -3.49 52.22
CA PHE A 78 -9.06 -2.35 51.38
C PHE A 78 -8.77 -2.65 49.90
N ALA A 79 -9.81 -3.06 49.17
CA ALA A 79 -9.67 -3.52 47.78
C ALA A 79 -9.09 -2.47 46.82
N ASP A 80 -9.43 -1.18 47.01
CA ASP A 80 -8.95 -0.10 46.14
C ASP A 80 -7.42 0.08 46.25
N GLY A 81 -6.84 -0.19 47.44
CA GLY A 81 -5.40 -0.22 47.65
C GLY A 81 -4.70 -1.30 46.82
N TRP A 82 -5.23 -2.53 46.82
CA TRP A 82 -4.73 -3.61 45.97
C TRP A 82 -4.90 -3.31 44.47
N PHE A 83 -6.03 -2.73 44.06
CA PHE A 83 -6.28 -2.34 42.67
C PHE A 83 -5.31 -1.25 42.19
N GLY A 84 -5.07 -0.21 43.00
CA GLY A 84 -4.08 0.81 42.71
C GLY A 84 -2.67 0.22 42.60
N TYR A 85 -2.32 -0.70 43.50
CA TYR A 85 -1.02 -1.39 43.48
C TYR A 85 -0.85 -2.23 42.21
N ALA A 86 -1.89 -2.96 41.81
CA ALA A 86 -1.90 -3.74 40.57
C ALA A 86 -1.67 -2.87 39.32
N ASN A 87 -2.38 -1.73 39.21
CA ASN A 87 -2.21 -0.79 38.10
C ASN A 87 -0.76 -0.25 38.05
N ALA A 88 -0.20 0.16 39.20
CA ALA A 88 1.18 0.67 39.26
C ALA A 88 2.23 -0.40 38.91
N LEU A 89 2.05 -1.64 39.36
CA LEU A 89 2.89 -2.78 38.98
C LEU A 89 2.81 -3.05 37.48
N GLN A 90 1.61 -3.02 36.90
CA GLN A 90 1.40 -3.22 35.46
C GLN A 90 2.13 -2.15 34.65
N SER A 91 2.01 -0.86 35.01
CA SER A 91 2.74 0.23 34.36
C SER A 91 4.25 0.13 34.52
N SER A 92 4.72 -0.53 35.58
CA SER A 92 6.15 -0.80 35.82
C SER A 92 6.65 -2.04 35.07
N GLY A 93 5.77 -2.77 34.38
CA GLY A 93 6.11 -4.00 33.63
C GLY A 93 6.10 -5.29 34.47
N GLU A 94 5.75 -5.21 35.76
CA GLU A 94 5.73 -6.34 36.70
C GLU A 94 4.43 -7.16 36.58
N ARG A 95 4.23 -7.78 35.41
CA ARG A 95 2.95 -8.38 34.99
C ARG A 95 2.39 -9.43 35.95
N GLU A 96 3.20 -10.39 36.39
CA GLU A 96 2.74 -11.45 37.31
C GLU A 96 2.38 -10.91 38.70
N GLN A 97 3.15 -9.93 39.18
CA GLN A 97 2.86 -9.28 40.46
C GLN A 97 1.57 -8.45 40.38
N ALA A 98 1.38 -7.74 39.27
CA ALA A 98 0.15 -6.98 39.01
C ALA A 98 -1.08 -7.91 39.02
N LEU A 99 -0.98 -9.07 38.36
CA LEU A 99 -2.06 -10.05 38.33
C LEU A 99 -2.39 -10.57 39.74
N ALA A 100 -1.38 -10.91 40.55
CA ALA A 100 -1.58 -11.34 41.93
C ALA A 100 -2.24 -10.25 42.78
N ALA A 101 -1.90 -8.97 42.57
CA ALA A 101 -2.53 -7.85 43.26
C ALA A 101 -3.99 -7.65 42.82
N TYR A 102 -4.33 -7.80 41.53
CA TYR A 102 -5.73 -7.82 41.09
C TYR A 102 -6.52 -8.96 41.72
N ASP A 103 -5.93 -10.16 41.82
CA ASP A 103 -6.57 -11.30 42.44
C ASP A 103 -6.88 -11.03 43.92
N LYS A 104 -5.99 -10.33 44.64
CA LYS A 104 -6.27 -9.85 46.00
C LYS A 104 -7.39 -8.82 46.05
N ALA A 105 -7.43 -7.86 45.12
CA ALA A 105 -8.54 -6.91 45.06
C ALA A 105 -9.90 -7.60 44.87
N ILE A 106 -9.94 -8.64 44.03
CA ILE A 106 -11.14 -9.46 43.76
C ILE A 106 -11.48 -10.38 44.94
N GLU A 107 -10.49 -10.94 45.64
CA GLU A 107 -10.70 -11.73 46.86
C GLU A 107 -11.39 -10.88 47.95
N VAL A 108 -10.96 -9.62 48.11
CA VAL A 108 -11.52 -8.67 49.08
C VAL A 108 -12.90 -8.17 48.64
N ARG A 109 -13.07 -7.88 47.33
CA ARG A 109 -14.33 -7.39 46.75
C ARG A 109 -14.64 -8.19 45.47
N PRO A 110 -15.39 -9.31 45.57
CA PRO A 110 -15.67 -10.19 44.42
C PRO A 110 -16.39 -9.53 43.24
N GLU A 111 -17.18 -8.49 43.50
CA GLU A 111 -17.94 -7.74 42.51
C GLU A 111 -17.18 -6.52 41.93
N TYR A 112 -15.85 -6.46 42.12
CA TYR A 112 -15.04 -5.33 41.67
C TYR A 112 -14.79 -5.35 40.16
N ILE A 113 -15.74 -4.81 39.39
CA ILE A 113 -15.74 -4.79 37.92
C ILE A 113 -14.42 -4.24 37.34
N GLY A 114 -13.90 -3.12 37.88
CA GLY A 114 -12.64 -2.53 37.41
C GLY A 114 -11.44 -3.49 37.52
N ALA A 115 -11.34 -4.25 38.62
CA ALA A 115 -10.28 -5.25 38.79
C ALA A 115 -10.48 -6.45 37.86
N LEU A 116 -11.72 -6.90 37.63
CA LEU A 116 -12.04 -7.98 36.68
C LEU A 116 -11.65 -7.58 35.24
N ILE A 117 -12.03 -6.39 34.79
CA ILE A 117 -11.73 -5.93 33.43
C ILE A 117 -10.23 -5.71 33.24
N ASN A 118 -9.56 -4.98 34.14
CA ASN A 118 -8.13 -4.68 33.99
C ASN A 118 -7.27 -5.95 34.09
N SER A 119 -7.59 -6.87 35.01
CA SER A 119 -6.90 -8.18 35.05
C SER A 119 -7.20 -9.03 33.81
N GLY A 120 -8.41 -8.98 33.27
CA GLY A 120 -8.76 -9.63 32.01
C GLY A 120 -7.94 -9.11 30.82
N VAL A 121 -7.74 -7.79 30.73
CA VAL A 121 -6.87 -7.17 29.72
C VAL A 121 -5.42 -7.61 29.90
N LEU A 122 -4.89 -7.55 31.12
CA LEU A 122 -3.52 -8.01 31.42
C LEU A 122 -3.33 -9.50 31.08
N LEU A 123 -4.30 -10.35 31.41
CA LEU A 123 -4.27 -11.78 31.07
C LEU A 123 -4.24 -12.00 29.55
N ARG A 124 -4.99 -11.22 28.78
CA ARG A 124 -4.93 -11.27 27.31
C ARG A 124 -3.55 -10.88 26.80
N ASP A 125 -2.95 -9.81 27.34
CA ASP A 125 -1.61 -9.35 26.96
C ASP A 125 -0.50 -10.36 27.36
N MET A 126 -0.79 -11.23 28.34
CA MET A 126 0.04 -12.38 28.72
C MET A 126 -0.31 -13.66 27.95
N HIS A 127 -1.16 -13.59 26.92
CA HIS A 127 -1.65 -14.72 26.12
C HIS A 127 -2.44 -15.79 26.92
N ARG A 128 -2.94 -15.45 28.12
CA ARG A 128 -3.80 -16.29 28.96
C ARG A 128 -5.27 -16.09 28.63
N HIS A 129 -5.62 -16.29 27.37
CA HIS A 129 -6.91 -15.90 26.78
C HIS A 129 -8.14 -16.53 27.46
N ARG A 130 -8.05 -17.78 27.92
CA ARG A 130 -9.17 -18.45 28.62
C ARG A 130 -9.46 -17.82 29.99
N ASP A 131 -8.41 -17.51 30.73
CA ASP A 131 -8.53 -16.83 32.03
C ASP A 131 -9.11 -15.42 31.84
N ALA A 132 -8.64 -14.70 30.81
CA ALA A 132 -9.17 -13.39 30.44
C ALA A 132 -10.67 -13.44 30.13
N LEU A 133 -11.12 -14.40 29.31
CA LEU A 133 -12.54 -14.58 29.00
C LEU A 133 -13.36 -14.89 30.26
N SER A 134 -12.81 -15.66 31.21
CA SER A 134 -13.47 -15.90 32.50
C SER A 134 -13.66 -14.62 33.30
N ARG A 135 -12.67 -13.71 33.33
CA ARG A 135 -12.79 -12.41 34.00
C ARG A 135 -13.85 -11.52 33.36
N PHE A 136 -13.88 -11.44 32.03
CA PHE A 136 -14.91 -10.67 31.34
C PHE A 136 -16.31 -11.25 31.54
N ASN A 137 -16.47 -12.57 31.49
CA ASN A 137 -17.76 -13.21 31.79
C ASN A 137 -18.24 -12.91 33.22
N ARG A 138 -17.33 -12.93 34.21
CA ARG A 138 -17.66 -12.54 35.59
C ARG A 138 -18.12 -11.08 35.68
N ALA A 139 -17.47 -10.17 34.96
CA ALA A 139 -17.91 -8.78 34.90
C ALA A 139 -19.32 -8.66 34.27
N LEU A 140 -19.61 -9.46 33.23
CA LEU A 140 -20.93 -9.51 32.58
C LEU A 140 -22.01 -10.22 33.43
N GLU A 141 -21.64 -11.08 34.38
CA GLU A 141 -22.57 -11.63 35.38
C GLU A 141 -23.07 -10.54 36.35
N ILE A 142 -22.23 -9.54 36.65
CA ILE A 142 -22.53 -8.45 37.57
C ILE A 142 -23.22 -7.29 36.83
N GLU A 143 -22.64 -6.87 35.70
CA GLU A 143 -23.15 -5.80 34.84
C GLU A 143 -23.27 -6.32 33.40
N PRO A 144 -24.45 -6.85 33.01
CA PRO A 144 -24.63 -7.52 31.73
C PRO A 144 -24.22 -6.69 30.51
N ASP A 145 -24.46 -5.38 30.53
CA ASP A 145 -24.21 -4.50 29.38
C ASP A 145 -22.96 -3.64 29.54
N ASN A 146 -21.99 -4.09 30.36
CA ASN A 146 -20.72 -3.40 30.53
C ASN A 146 -19.95 -3.36 29.19
N PRO A 147 -19.67 -2.17 28.62
CA PRO A 147 -19.16 -2.05 27.26
C PRO A 147 -17.76 -2.62 27.09
N SER A 148 -16.89 -2.43 28.10
CA SER A 148 -15.51 -2.92 28.06
C SER A 148 -15.46 -4.45 28.13
N ALA A 149 -16.28 -5.07 28.98
CA ALA A 149 -16.36 -6.52 29.08
C ALA A 149 -17.00 -7.16 27.82
N LEU A 150 -18.05 -6.55 27.26
CA LEU A 150 -18.65 -6.98 25.99
C LEU A 150 -17.64 -6.93 24.85
N GLY A 151 -16.96 -5.79 24.64
CA GLY A 151 -16.00 -5.61 23.57
C GLY A 151 -14.80 -6.55 23.67
N ASN A 152 -14.18 -6.65 24.86
CA ASN A 152 -13.01 -7.51 25.04
C ASN A 152 -13.36 -9.01 24.97
N SER A 153 -14.51 -9.44 25.53
CA SER A 153 -14.95 -10.84 25.41
C SER A 153 -15.30 -11.21 23.98
N ALA A 154 -15.96 -10.33 23.23
CA ALA A 154 -16.28 -10.55 21.82
C ALA A 154 -15.02 -10.78 20.97
N ILE A 155 -13.96 -9.97 21.17
CA ILE A 155 -12.69 -10.14 20.47
C ILE A 155 -12.09 -11.53 20.75
N LEU A 156 -12.05 -11.96 22.02
CA LEU A 156 -11.54 -13.29 22.37
C LEU A 156 -12.41 -14.42 21.80
N LEU A 157 -13.73 -14.26 21.79
CA LEU A 157 -14.65 -15.24 21.19
C LEU A 157 -14.44 -15.35 19.67
N THR A 158 -14.17 -14.24 18.98
CA THR A 158 -13.76 -14.24 17.57
C THR A 158 -12.46 -15.02 17.37
N GLU A 159 -11.44 -14.81 18.22
CA GLU A 159 -10.17 -15.56 18.18
C GLU A 159 -10.39 -17.07 18.41
N PHE A 160 -11.29 -17.43 19.34
CA PHE A 160 -11.69 -18.82 19.59
C PHE A 160 -12.62 -19.41 18.54
N ARG A 161 -13.01 -18.63 17.52
CA ARG A 161 -13.97 -19.03 16.47
C ARG A 161 -15.37 -19.35 17.01
N GLU A 162 -15.74 -18.77 18.14
CA GLU A 162 -17.08 -18.85 18.73
C GLU A 162 -17.99 -17.72 18.22
N SER A 163 -18.12 -17.62 16.89
CA SER A 163 -18.74 -16.51 16.17
C SER A 163 -20.16 -16.15 16.64
N ALA A 164 -21.00 -17.16 16.91
CA ALA A 164 -22.37 -16.91 17.37
C ALA A 164 -22.42 -16.16 18.72
N ARG A 165 -21.52 -16.51 19.64
CA ARG A 165 -21.40 -15.81 20.93
C ARG A 165 -20.78 -14.43 20.75
N ALA A 166 -19.77 -14.31 19.91
CA ALA A 166 -19.13 -13.02 19.61
C ALA A 166 -20.14 -12.02 19.02
N ILE A 167 -20.91 -12.44 18.00
CA ILE A 167 -21.95 -11.64 17.36
C ILE A 167 -23.01 -11.23 18.40
N SER A 168 -23.48 -12.16 19.23
CA SER A 168 -24.45 -11.83 20.28
C SER A 168 -23.93 -10.77 21.27
N GLN A 169 -22.66 -10.82 21.68
CA GLN A 169 -22.08 -9.76 22.53
C GLN A 169 -21.94 -8.43 21.78
N LEU A 170 -21.55 -8.46 20.50
CA LEU A 170 -21.39 -7.27 19.68
C LEU A 170 -22.72 -6.59 19.35
N GLU A 171 -23.79 -7.36 19.11
CA GLU A 171 -25.15 -6.85 18.93
C GLU A 171 -25.63 -6.09 20.16
N ARG A 172 -25.40 -6.66 21.36
CA ARG A 172 -25.70 -6.00 22.63
C ARG A 172 -24.86 -4.73 22.80
N LEU A 173 -23.57 -4.80 22.49
CA LEU A 173 -22.67 -3.64 22.59
C LEU A 173 -23.14 -2.49 21.71
N VAL A 174 -23.46 -2.72 20.44
CA VAL A 174 -23.90 -1.66 19.54
C VAL A 174 -25.31 -1.14 19.82
N ALA A 175 -26.16 -1.96 20.46
CA ALA A 175 -27.50 -1.57 20.86
C ALA A 175 -27.49 -0.61 22.07
N HIS A 176 -26.64 -0.88 23.07
CA HIS A 176 -26.57 -0.09 24.30
C HIS A 176 -25.51 1.02 24.27
N HIS A 177 -24.43 0.85 23.50
CA HIS A 177 -23.29 1.78 23.41
C HIS A 177 -22.93 2.04 21.94
N PRO A 178 -23.79 2.72 21.17
CA PRO A 178 -23.57 2.96 19.75
C PRO A 178 -22.33 3.82 19.43
N ASP A 179 -21.78 4.54 20.41
CA ASP A 179 -20.56 5.34 20.25
C ASP A 179 -19.29 4.58 20.66
N TYR A 180 -19.39 3.29 20.99
CA TYR A 180 -18.23 2.48 21.34
C TYR A 180 -17.30 2.27 20.12
N ASP A 181 -16.05 2.67 20.30
CA ASP A 181 -15.01 2.58 19.26
C ASP A 181 -14.95 1.19 18.62
N TYR A 182 -15.09 1.18 17.30
CA TYR A 182 -14.95 0.04 16.38
C TYR A 182 -16.02 -1.06 16.50
N ALA A 183 -17.03 -0.90 17.35
CA ALA A 183 -18.02 -1.95 17.62
C ALA A 183 -18.79 -2.38 16.36
N PHE A 184 -19.24 -1.44 15.52
CA PHE A 184 -19.93 -1.76 14.27
C PHE A 184 -19.04 -2.52 13.30
N GLY A 185 -17.78 -2.11 13.14
CA GLY A 185 -16.82 -2.80 12.30
C GLY A 185 -16.53 -4.22 12.78
N LEU A 186 -16.39 -4.43 14.09
CA LEU A 186 -16.22 -5.77 14.66
C LEU A 186 -17.43 -6.66 14.38
N LEU A 187 -18.65 -6.14 14.58
CA LEU A 187 -19.89 -6.87 14.28
C LEU A 187 -19.99 -7.24 12.80
N ALA A 188 -19.78 -6.27 11.91
CA ALA A 188 -19.86 -6.46 10.47
C ALA A 188 -18.85 -7.50 9.99
N TYR A 189 -17.61 -7.42 10.50
CA TYR A 189 -16.55 -8.31 10.10
C TYR A 189 -16.78 -9.74 10.58
N GLU A 190 -17.22 -9.94 11.83
CA GLU A 190 -17.52 -11.29 12.33
C GLU A 190 -18.72 -11.92 11.60
N ARG A 191 -19.75 -11.13 11.28
CA ARG A 191 -20.87 -11.59 10.45
C ARG A 191 -20.43 -12.00 9.05
N LEU A 192 -19.55 -11.23 8.40
CA LEU A 192 -18.94 -11.59 7.12
C LEU A 192 -18.17 -12.92 7.18
N HIS A 193 -17.43 -13.19 8.26
CA HIS A 193 -16.71 -14.46 8.47
C HIS A 193 -17.62 -15.70 8.52
N ILE A 194 -18.90 -15.53 8.82
CA ILE A 194 -19.87 -16.62 8.87
C ILE A 194 -20.94 -16.53 7.79
N GLY A 195 -20.81 -15.63 6.82
CA GLY A 195 -21.84 -15.43 5.79
C GLY A 195 -23.21 -15.03 6.34
N ASP A 196 -23.25 -14.37 7.51
CA ASP A 196 -24.49 -13.77 8.04
C ASP A 196 -24.67 -12.38 7.44
N TRP A 197 -25.71 -12.23 6.62
CA TRP A 197 -25.99 -11.01 5.87
C TRP A 197 -27.30 -10.33 6.26
N THR A 198 -27.84 -10.67 7.43
CA THR A 198 -29.18 -10.26 7.91
C THR A 198 -29.47 -8.76 7.75
N ASP A 199 -28.49 -7.89 7.98
CA ASP A 199 -28.61 -6.42 7.89
C ASP A 199 -27.41 -5.76 7.21
N PHE A 200 -26.73 -6.50 6.32
CA PHE A 200 -25.43 -6.11 5.78
C PHE A 200 -25.40 -4.67 5.24
N GLU A 201 -26.38 -4.27 4.41
CA GLU A 201 -26.34 -2.96 3.77
C GLU A 201 -26.56 -1.81 4.76
N SER A 202 -27.45 -1.95 5.73
CA SER A 202 -27.69 -0.90 6.73
C SER A 202 -26.48 -0.72 7.65
N LEU A 203 -25.88 -1.83 8.10
CA LEU A 203 -24.66 -1.83 8.90
C LEU A 203 -23.48 -1.24 8.12
N ARG A 204 -23.30 -1.65 6.86
CA ARG A 204 -22.28 -1.12 5.95
C ARG A 204 -22.44 0.38 5.75
N GLN A 205 -23.64 0.88 5.45
CA GLN A 205 -23.87 2.31 5.25
C GLN A 205 -23.56 3.13 6.52
N ARG A 206 -23.95 2.63 7.69
CA ARG A 206 -23.61 3.28 8.97
C ARG A 206 -22.09 3.40 9.17
N ILE A 207 -21.35 2.34 8.83
CA ILE A 207 -19.88 2.33 8.90
C ILE A 207 -19.27 3.32 7.90
N LEU A 208 -19.74 3.34 6.65
CA LEU A 208 -19.25 4.28 5.63
C LEU A 208 -19.47 5.74 6.04
N VAL A 209 -20.68 6.08 6.50
CA VAL A 209 -20.98 7.44 7.00
C VAL A 209 -20.09 7.79 8.18
N GLY A 210 -19.96 6.89 9.17
CA GLY A 210 -19.12 7.13 10.34
C GLY A 210 -17.66 7.39 9.99
N VAL A 211 -17.07 6.64 9.04
CA VAL A 211 -15.71 6.89 8.57
C VAL A 211 -15.59 8.27 7.92
N ARG A 212 -16.53 8.65 7.05
CA ARG A 212 -16.55 9.97 6.40
C ARG A 212 -16.74 11.13 7.38
N GLU A 213 -17.37 10.87 8.52
CA GLU A 213 -17.51 11.80 9.65
C GLU A 213 -16.29 11.82 10.60
N GLY A 214 -15.24 11.03 10.33
CA GLY A 214 -14.06 10.98 11.19
C GLY A 214 -14.22 10.11 12.45
N LYS A 215 -15.26 9.29 12.54
CA LYS A 215 -15.56 8.46 13.71
C LYS A 215 -14.83 7.11 13.65
N ARG A 216 -14.48 6.60 14.83
CA ARG A 216 -13.85 5.28 15.01
C ARG A 216 -14.90 4.17 14.93
N VAL A 217 -15.52 3.99 13.77
CA VAL A 217 -16.61 3.00 13.62
C VAL A 217 -16.13 1.63 13.13
N CYS A 218 -14.97 1.56 12.47
CA CYS A 218 -14.41 0.33 11.91
C CYS A 218 -12.88 0.38 11.89
N LYS A 219 -12.24 -0.79 12.11
CA LYS A 219 -10.79 -0.93 11.95
C LYS A 219 -10.46 -1.05 10.46
N SER A 220 -9.29 -0.55 10.07
CA SER A 220 -8.89 -0.43 8.66
C SER A 220 -8.94 -1.75 7.88
N LEU A 221 -8.43 -2.85 8.43
CA LEU A 221 -8.45 -4.16 7.76
C LEU A 221 -9.87 -4.70 7.53
N ALA A 222 -10.76 -4.57 8.53
CA ALA A 222 -12.16 -4.98 8.39
C ALA A 222 -12.90 -4.11 7.36
N PHE A 223 -12.56 -2.82 7.30
CA PHE A 223 -13.16 -1.88 6.38
C PHE A 223 -12.88 -2.20 4.91
N MET A 224 -11.73 -2.82 4.59
CA MET A 224 -11.39 -3.29 3.24
C MET A 224 -12.37 -4.35 2.71
N ALA A 225 -13.05 -5.09 3.58
CA ALA A 225 -14.09 -6.05 3.17
C ALA A 225 -15.47 -5.39 2.97
N LEU A 226 -15.63 -4.12 3.34
CA LEU A 226 -16.89 -3.38 3.32
C LEU A 226 -16.92 -2.28 2.26
N SER A 227 -15.77 -1.71 1.88
CA SER A 227 -15.68 -0.60 0.92
C SER A 227 -14.66 -0.86 -0.16
N ASP A 228 -15.03 -0.51 -1.39
CA ASP A 228 -14.15 -0.48 -2.56
C ASP A 228 -13.62 0.95 -2.85
N SER A 229 -13.99 1.96 -2.07
CA SER A 229 -13.50 3.32 -2.33
C SER A 229 -12.08 3.49 -1.79
N ALA A 230 -11.13 3.83 -2.65
CA ALA A 230 -9.76 4.12 -2.27
C ALA A 230 -9.69 5.28 -1.25
N LYS A 231 -10.50 6.32 -1.47
CA LYS A 231 -10.65 7.45 -0.54
C LYS A 231 -11.16 7.01 0.83
N ASP A 232 -12.27 6.28 0.88
CA ASP A 232 -12.85 5.89 2.17
C ASP A 232 -11.90 4.96 2.94
N GLN A 233 -11.16 4.08 2.25
CA GLN A 233 -10.15 3.22 2.88
C GLN A 233 -8.99 4.06 3.47
N PHE A 234 -8.54 5.10 2.76
CA PHE A 234 -7.54 6.04 3.28
C PHE A 234 -8.05 6.78 4.52
N ASP A 235 -9.28 7.31 4.49
CA ASP A 235 -9.88 8.01 5.63
C ASP A 235 -9.99 7.08 6.86
N CYS A 236 -10.48 5.85 6.67
CA CYS A 236 -10.58 4.84 7.73
C CYS A 236 -9.20 4.52 8.33
N THR A 237 -8.19 4.37 7.48
CA THR A 237 -6.81 4.08 7.88
C THR A 237 -6.22 5.24 8.67
N LYS A 238 -6.44 6.50 8.25
CA LYS A 238 -6.00 7.68 8.99
C LYS A 238 -6.62 7.77 10.38
N ILE A 239 -7.92 7.46 10.50
CA ILE A 239 -8.62 7.39 11.81
C ILE A 239 -7.99 6.29 12.68
N PHE A 240 -7.70 5.13 12.11
CA PHE A 240 -7.06 4.02 12.83
C PHE A 240 -5.63 4.39 13.29
N ALA A 241 -4.80 4.91 12.38
CA ALA A 241 -3.42 5.28 12.64
C ALA A 241 -3.33 6.37 13.72
N SER A 242 -4.19 7.40 13.65
CA SER A 242 -4.21 8.46 14.68
C SER A 242 -4.57 7.97 16.08
N HIS A 243 -5.23 6.81 16.21
CA HIS A 243 -5.54 6.20 17.49
C HIS A 243 -4.40 5.29 17.98
N PHE A 244 -3.88 4.41 17.12
CA PHE A 244 -2.97 3.33 17.55
C PHE A 244 -1.49 3.57 17.24
N CYS A 245 -1.16 4.51 16.35
CA CYS A 245 0.16 4.62 15.73
C CYS A 245 0.77 6.01 16.00
N GLN A 246 1.12 6.26 17.26
CA GLN A 246 1.77 7.52 17.64
C GLN A 246 3.26 7.50 17.22
N PRO A 247 3.78 8.60 16.66
CA PRO A 247 5.19 8.71 16.34
C PRO A 247 6.04 8.68 17.62
N ALA A 248 7.24 8.09 17.55
CA ALA A 248 8.19 8.21 18.65
C ALA A 248 8.70 9.66 18.73
N GLN A 249 9.07 10.11 19.94
CA GLN A 249 9.50 11.50 20.15
C GLN A 249 10.87 11.82 19.53
N GLN A 250 11.77 10.82 19.43
CA GLN A 250 13.12 11.00 18.94
C GLN A 250 13.48 9.87 17.98
N PRO A 251 13.88 10.17 16.73
CA PRO A 251 14.39 9.17 15.81
C PRO A 251 15.74 8.63 16.29
N LEU A 252 16.02 7.35 15.97
CA LEU A 252 17.28 6.69 16.32
C LEU A 252 18.36 6.91 15.25
N TRP A 253 17.96 6.97 13.98
CA TRP A 253 18.84 7.41 12.91
C TRP A 253 18.76 8.94 12.77
N ASN A 254 19.91 9.59 12.72
CA ASN A 254 20.09 11.05 12.77
C ASN A 254 20.93 11.57 11.58
N GLY A 255 20.86 10.92 10.42
CA GLY A 255 21.63 11.31 9.23
C GLY A 255 23.05 10.73 9.18
N GLU A 256 23.30 9.59 9.84
CA GLU A 256 24.64 9.00 9.83
C GLU A 256 24.98 8.33 8.49
N ASP A 257 26.18 8.63 7.99
CA ASP A 257 26.77 7.99 6.80
C ASP A 257 27.32 6.59 7.13
N TYR A 258 26.72 5.57 6.55
CA TYR A 258 27.22 4.20 6.68
C TYR A 258 28.32 3.88 5.67
N LYS A 259 29.35 3.14 6.12
CA LYS A 259 30.56 2.85 5.33
C LYS A 259 30.64 1.42 4.78
N HIS A 260 29.61 0.61 5.00
CA HIS A 260 29.55 -0.73 4.42
C HIS A 260 29.34 -0.66 2.90
N LYS A 261 29.84 -1.68 2.20
CA LYS A 261 29.81 -1.70 0.71
C LYS A 261 28.52 -2.28 0.14
N LYS A 262 27.88 -3.19 0.88
CA LYS A 262 26.62 -3.83 0.48
C LYS A 262 25.46 -3.03 1.04
N LEU A 263 24.34 -3.03 0.33
CA LEU A 263 23.08 -2.49 0.84
C LEU A 263 22.49 -3.45 1.88
N ARG A 264 22.24 -2.97 3.09
CA ARG A 264 21.64 -3.72 4.20
C ARG A 264 20.14 -3.55 4.23
N ILE A 265 19.41 -4.64 4.05
CA ILE A 265 17.95 -4.64 3.95
C ILE A 265 17.37 -5.46 5.09
N ALA A 266 16.61 -4.82 5.96
CA ALA A 266 15.86 -5.49 7.02
C ALA A 266 14.43 -5.79 6.56
N TYR A 267 14.01 -7.03 6.65
CA TYR A 267 12.61 -7.44 6.47
C TYR A 267 12.00 -7.73 7.84
N VAL A 268 10.96 -6.97 8.20
CA VAL A 268 10.28 -7.05 9.51
C VAL A 268 8.93 -7.72 9.32
N SER A 269 8.71 -8.86 9.98
CA SER A 269 7.45 -9.60 9.82
C SER A 269 7.13 -10.56 10.98
N PRO A 270 5.86 -10.68 11.38
CA PRO A 270 5.40 -11.78 12.23
C PRO A 270 5.27 -13.10 11.45
N ASP A 271 5.39 -13.06 10.12
CA ASP A 271 4.94 -14.12 9.23
C ASP A 271 6.06 -14.83 8.48
N LEU A 272 7.29 -14.78 9.01
CA LEU A 272 8.39 -15.62 8.56
C LEU A 272 8.21 -17.08 9.06
N ARG A 273 7.09 -17.70 8.68
CA ARG A 273 6.59 -19.03 9.08
C ARG A 273 5.64 -19.58 7.98
N GLU A 274 4.95 -20.69 8.19
CA GLU A 274 3.86 -21.20 7.34
C GLU A 274 2.69 -20.20 7.30
N HIS A 275 2.84 -19.22 6.40
CA HIS A 275 1.95 -18.09 6.23
C HIS A 275 2.06 -17.59 4.77
N PRO A 276 0.99 -17.01 4.19
CA PRO A 276 1.04 -16.44 2.84
C PRO A 276 2.24 -15.55 2.55
N VAL A 277 2.63 -14.65 3.47
CA VAL A 277 3.84 -13.81 3.30
C VAL A 277 5.10 -14.65 3.12
N GLY A 278 5.29 -15.68 3.96
CA GLY A 278 6.40 -16.62 3.84
C GLY A 278 6.40 -17.35 2.48
N HIS A 279 5.26 -17.86 2.03
CA HIS A 279 5.16 -18.57 0.75
C HIS A 279 5.44 -17.67 -0.46
N LEU A 280 5.04 -16.40 -0.40
CA LEU A 280 5.28 -15.44 -1.50
C LEU A 280 6.74 -14.96 -1.52
N MET A 281 7.34 -14.73 -0.35
CA MET A 281 8.65 -14.08 -0.23
C MET A 281 9.84 -15.03 -0.13
N CYS A 282 9.66 -16.28 0.28
CA CYS A 282 10.79 -17.18 0.55
C CYS A 282 11.74 -17.31 -0.67
N GLY A 283 11.17 -17.45 -1.87
CA GLY A 283 11.95 -17.49 -3.10
C GLY A 283 12.70 -16.18 -3.39
N ILE A 284 12.14 -15.03 -3.00
CA ILE A 284 12.79 -13.72 -3.15
C ILE A 284 13.99 -13.60 -2.20
N PHE A 285 13.84 -14.02 -0.95
CA PHE A 285 14.93 -14.00 0.03
C PHE A 285 16.12 -14.85 -0.44
N GLU A 286 15.85 -16.01 -1.06
CA GLU A 286 16.85 -16.91 -1.64
C GLU A 286 17.56 -16.34 -2.88
N CYS A 287 16.92 -15.41 -3.60
CA CYS A 287 17.42 -14.88 -4.88
C CYS A 287 18.25 -13.60 -4.76
N HIS A 288 18.28 -12.95 -3.60
CA HIS A 288 19.05 -11.72 -3.42
C HIS A 288 20.53 -11.88 -3.80
N ASP A 289 21.07 -10.91 -4.54
CA ASP A 289 22.49 -10.89 -4.90
C ASP A 289 23.33 -10.56 -3.66
N LYS A 290 23.80 -11.63 -2.99
CA LYS A 290 24.63 -11.55 -1.79
C LYS A 290 25.98 -10.86 -2.02
N THR A 291 26.38 -10.57 -3.25
CA THR A 291 27.58 -9.75 -3.51
C THR A 291 27.32 -8.26 -3.35
N ARG A 292 26.06 -7.82 -3.48
CA ARG A 292 25.64 -6.42 -3.44
C ARG A 292 24.72 -6.08 -2.27
N VAL A 293 24.01 -7.08 -1.74
CA VAL A 293 23.02 -6.94 -0.68
C VAL A 293 23.39 -7.83 0.51
N GLU A 294 23.10 -7.35 1.71
CA GLU A 294 23.14 -8.11 2.96
C GLU A 294 21.73 -8.08 3.56
N THR A 295 21.09 -9.24 3.73
CA THR A 295 19.69 -9.33 4.18
C THR A 295 19.58 -9.71 5.65
N ILE A 296 18.68 -9.01 6.35
CA ILE A 296 18.43 -9.16 7.78
C ILE A 296 16.95 -9.48 7.97
N ALA A 297 16.64 -10.59 8.63
CA ALA A 297 15.28 -10.91 9.06
C ALA A 297 15.06 -10.43 10.50
N ILE A 298 13.99 -9.68 10.72
CA ILE A 298 13.45 -9.35 12.05
C ILE A 298 12.14 -10.13 12.21
N SER A 299 12.23 -11.31 12.82
CA SER A 299 11.09 -12.21 13.03
C SER A 299 10.34 -11.82 14.30
N LEU A 300 9.08 -11.39 14.17
CA LEU A 300 8.22 -11.03 15.31
C LEU A 300 7.39 -12.22 15.81
N GLY A 301 7.11 -13.18 14.92
CA GLY A 301 6.25 -14.33 15.18
C GLY A 301 7.00 -15.54 15.72
N VAL A 302 6.22 -16.59 15.97
CA VAL A 302 6.74 -17.87 16.49
C VAL A 302 7.58 -18.60 15.44
N ASP A 303 8.61 -19.31 15.89
CA ASP A 303 9.18 -20.39 15.11
C ASP A 303 8.22 -21.58 15.12
N ASP A 304 7.71 -21.95 13.95
CA ASP A 304 6.75 -23.05 13.79
C ASP A 304 7.41 -24.37 13.41
N GLY A 305 8.74 -24.40 13.31
CA GLY A 305 9.51 -25.59 12.93
C GLY A 305 9.27 -26.09 11.51
N SER A 306 8.64 -25.28 10.65
CA SER A 306 8.28 -25.67 9.28
C SER A 306 9.48 -25.77 8.33
N SER A 307 9.29 -26.49 7.23
CA SER A 307 10.28 -26.51 6.14
C SER A 307 10.45 -25.13 5.51
N LEU A 308 9.37 -24.34 5.41
CA LEU A 308 9.42 -22.97 4.93
C LEU A 308 10.25 -22.06 5.84
N ARG A 309 10.07 -22.16 7.17
CA ARG A 309 10.91 -21.48 8.17
C ARG A 309 12.38 -21.84 8.01
N ALA A 310 12.69 -23.12 7.84
CA ALA A 310 14.05 -23.60 7.63
C ALA A 310 14.69 -23.02 6.35
N ARG A 311 13.93 -22.88 5.27
CA ARG A 311 14.41 -22.22 4.03
C ARG A 311 14.75 -20.75 4.29
N MET A 312 13.88 -20.01 4.96
CA MET A 312 14.13 -18.61 5.30
C MET A 312 15.37 -18.45 6.20
N LEU A 313 15.53 -19.29 7.23
CA LEU A 313 16.73 -19.30 8.07
C LEU A 313 18.03 -19.45 7.28
N ASN A 314 18.01 -20.25 6.21
CA ASN A 314 19.18 -20.45 5.34
C ASN A 314 19.36 -19.33 4.29
N ALA A 315 18.32 -18.57 3.98
CA ALA A 315 18.35 -17.53 2.95
C ALA A 315 18.87 -16.18 3.46
N PHE A 316 18.65 -15.85 4.74
CA PHE A 316 19.09 -14.59 5.33
C PHE A 316 20.56 -14.61 5.76
N ASP A 317 21.25 -13.47 5.62
CA ASP A 317 22.61 -13.31 6.17
C ASP A 317 22.55 -13.20 7.71
N HIS A 318 21.51 -12.55 8.22
CA HIS A 318 21.21 -12.48 9.65
C HIS A 318 19.75 -12.79 9.93
N PHE A 319 19.48 -13.66 10.90
CA PHE A 319 18.11 -13.97 11.32
C PHE A 319 17.92 -13.67 12.81
N ILE A 320 17.10 -12.66 13.11
CA ILE A 320 16.89 -12.17 14.48
C ILE A 320 15.50 -12.59 14.94
N ASP A 321 15.46 -13.48 15.93
CA ASP A 321 14.23 -13.71 16.70
C ASP A 321 14.01 -12.53 17.65
N ALA A 322 13.04 -11.69 17.29
CA ALA A 322 12.72 -10.47 17.99
C ALA A 322 11.45 -10.58 18.83
N ARG A 323 10.81 -11.75 18.93
CA ARG A 323 9.49 -11.91 19.56
C ARG A 323 9.44 -11.37 20.99
N ALA A 324 10.47 -11.66 21.78
CA ALA A 324 10.57 -11.25 23.19
C ALA A 324 11.12 -9.82 23.40
N MET A 325 11.57 -9.15 22.34
CA MET A 325 12.12 -7.80 22.41
C MET A 325 11.00 -6.76 22.38
N SER A 326 11.20 -5.60 23.02
CA SER A 326 10.31 -4.45 22.83
C SER A 326 10.58 -3.79 21.48
N SER A 327 9.60 -3.07 20.92
CA SER A 327 9.74 -2.40 19.63
C SER A 327 10.93 -1.42 19.58
N ARG A 328 11.17 -0.66 20.65
CA ARG A 328 12.35 0.19 20.78
C ARG A 328 13.67 -0.59 20.71
N LYS A 329 13.79 -1.72 21.43
CA LYS A 329 15.01 -2.54 21.40
C LYS A 329 15.28 -3.13 20.01
N ILE A 330 14.22 -3.46 19.27
CA ILE A 330 14.33 -3.93 17.89
C ILE A 330 14.85 -2.81 17.00
N ALA A 331 14.30 -1.60 17.14
CA ALA A 331 14.75 -0.42 16.41
C ALA A 331 16.22 -0.07 16.74
N GLU A 332 16.62 -0.10 18.01
CA GLU A 332 18.02 0.08 18.46
C GLU A 332 18.94 -0.95 17.80
N LYS A 333 18.53 -2.22 17.76
CA LYS A 333 19.29 -3.29 17.12
C LYS A 333 19.41 -3.11 15.60
N MET A 334 18.35 -2.65 14.92
CA MET A 334 18.42 -2.32 13.50
C MET A 334 19.37 -1.15 13.23
N ARG A 335 19.36 -0.14 14.10
CA ARG A 335 20.29 1.00 14.05
C ARG A 335 21.75 0.56 14.24
N GLU A 336 22.02 -0.29 15.23
CA GLU A 336 23.35 -0.89 15.49
C GLU A 336 23.87 -1.72 14.30
N MET A 337 22.97 -2.38 13.57
CA MET A 337 23.30 -3.14 12.37
C MET A 337 23.47 -2.25 11.13
N GLU A 338 23.33 -0.93 11.25
CA GLU A 338 23.40 0.05 10.16
C GLU A 338 22.47 -0.36 9.00
N VAL A 339 21.21 -0.64 9.30
CA VAL A 339 20.21 -0.97 8.27
C VAL A 339 19.97 0.25 7.37
N ASP A 340 20.11 0.10 6.06
CA ASP A 340 19.81 1.15 5.08
C ASP A 340 18.31 1.26 4.78
N ILE A 341 17.67 0.10 4.59
CA ILE A 341 16.27 0.00 4.21
C ILE A 341 15.58 -0.99 5.15
N ALA A 342 14.54 -0.54 5.86
CA ALA A 342 13.65 -1.42 6.59
C ALA A 342 12.32 -1.59 5.84
N ILE A 343 11.94 -2.83 5.58
CA ILE A 343 10.72 -3.21 4.86
C ILE A 343 9.76 -3.86 5.86
N ASP A 344 8.63 -3.22 6.08
CA ASP A 344 7.49 -3.81 6.78
C ASP A 344 6.76 -4.78 5.86
N LEU A 345 6.63 -6.03 6.29
CA LEU A 345 5.88 -7.07 5.59
C LEU A 345 4.56 -7.43 6.27
N ALA A 346 4.06 -6.59 7.18
CA ALA A 346 2.89 -6.90 7.99
C ALA A 346 1.78 -5.85 7.90
N GLY A 347 2.11 -4.57 8.03
CA GLY A 347 1.17 -3.46 8.20
C GLY A 347 0.18 -3.70 9.34
N TYR A 348 -1.09 -3.34 9.16
CA TYR A 348 -2.12 -3.49 10.22
C TYR A 348 -2.75 -4.89 10.29
N THR A 349 -1.90 -5.92 10.28
CA THR A 349 -2.30 -7.32 10.47
C THR A 349 -1.94 -7.81 11.89
N SER A 350 -2.35 -9.04 12.22
CA SER A 350 -2.11 -9.64 13.53
C SER A 350 -0.62 -9.74 13.86
N ASP A 351 -0.27 -9.54 15.14
CA ASP A 351 1.11 -9.63 15.66
C ASP A 351 2.13 -8.64 15.03
N SER A 352 1.66 -7.70 14.20
CA SER A 352 2.48 -6.61 13.67
C SER A 352 2.95 -5.67 14.78
N ARG A 353 4.11 -5.05 14.57
CA ARG A 353 4.70 -4.06 15.48
C ARG A 353 5.18 -2.84 14.71
N ILE A 354 4.21 -2.10 14.17
CA ILE A 354 4.49 -0.93 13.32
C ILE A 354 5.21 0.19 14.08
N ASP A 355 5.09 0.21 15.41
CA ASP A 355 5.76 1.14 16.31
C ASP A 355 7.29 0.94 16.33
N ILE A 356 7.84 -0.15 15.76
CA ILE A 356 9.29 -0.25 15.50
C ILE A 356 9.74 0.86 14.56
N PHE A 357 8.96 1.14 13.51
CA PHE A 357 9.31 2.10 12.46
C PHE A 357 9.15 3.56 12.93
N SER A 358 8.31 3.81 13.95
CA SER A 358 8.14 5.15 14.49
C SER A 358 9.40 5.69 15.18
N TRP A 359 10.31 4.80 15.61
CA TRP A 359 11.65 5.14 16.11
C TRP A 359 12.65 5.50 15.01
N ARG A 360 12.25 5.40 13.75
CA ARG A 360 13.09 5.60 12.56
C ARG A 360 14.50 5.00 12.67
N PRO A 361 14.62 3.66 12.74
CA PRO A 361 15.91 2.99 12.88
C PRO A 361 16.77 2.97 11.60
N ALA A 362 16.17 3.27 10.44
CA ALA A 362 16.84 3.28 9.14
C ALA A 362 16.52 4.59 8.38
N PRO A 363 17.38 4.99 7.41
CA PRO A 363 17.10 6.11 6.52
C PRO A 363 15.80 5.95 5.73
N VAL A 364 15.51 4.72 5.24
CA VAL A 364 14.36 4.42 4.39
C VAL A 364 13.47 3.35 5.00
N HIS A 365 12.17 3.62 5.10
CA HIS A 365 11.14 2.64 5.46
C HIS A 365 10.16 2.39 4.32
N ILE A 366 9.82 1.12 4.11
CA ILE A 366 8.94 0.69 3.02
C ILE A 366 7.84 -0.22 3.54
N ASN A 367 6.58 0.13 3.28
CA ASN A 367 5.43 -0.75 3.43
C ASN A 367 5.34 -1.68 2.22
N PHE A 368 5.29 -3.00 2.44
CA PHE A 368 5.19 -3.95 1.36
C PHE A 368 4.39 -5.21 1.71
N LEU A 369 3.53 -5.62 0.78
CA LEU A 369 2.92 -6.94 0.68
C LEU A 369 1.87 -7.32 1.74
N GLY A 370 2.23 -7.39 3.01
CA GLY A 370 1.39 -8.01 4.05
C GLY A 370 0.06 -7.29 4.28
N TYR A 371 0.05 -5.97 4.12
CA TYR A 371 -1.13 -5.13 4.23
C TYR A 371 -1.44 -4.45 2.90
N PRO A 372 -2.61 -4.72 2.28
CA PRO A 372 -2.92 -4.24 0.94
C PRO A 372 -3.49 -2.82 0.95
N GLY A 373 -2.74 -1.86 1.50
CA GLY A 373 -3.17 -0.48 1.62
C GLY A 373 -2.12 0.43 2.27
N THR A 374 -2.43 1.72 2.30
CA THR A 374 -1.69 2.77 3.03
C THR A 374 -1.60 2.47 4.53
N LEU A 375 -0.51 2.86 5.17
CA LEU A 375 -0.44 2.89 6.64
C LEU A 375 -0.91 4.23 7.22
N ALA A 376 -1.05 5.29 6.42
CA ALA A 376 -1.48 6.61 6.86
C ALA A 376 -0.64 7.16 8.03
N VAL A 377 0.68 6.96 7.98
CA VAL A 377 1.65 7.43 8.98
C VAL A 377 2.83 8.14 8.31
N ASP A 378 3.38 9.16 8.97
CA ASP A 378 4.43 10.00 8.40
C ASP A 378 5.84 9.37 8.48
N TYR A 379 5.98 8.28 9.25
CA TYR A 379 7.26 7.60 9.42
C TYR A 379 7.47 6.42 8.45
N MET A 380 6.56 6.21 7.49
CA MET A 380 6.70 5.25 6.41
C MET A 380 6.88 5.99 5.08
N ASP A 381 8.05 5.87 4.45
CA ASP A 381 8.42 6.75 3.33
C ASP A 381 7.81 6.27 2.01
N TYR A 382 7.77 4.95 1.81
CA TYR A 382 7.37 4.36 0.54
C TYR A 382 6.41 3.17 0.71
N ILE A 383 5.61 2.93 -0.32
CA ILE A 383 4.86 1.68 -0.52
C ILE A 383 5.28 1.04 -1.84
N LEU A 384 5.62 -0.24 -1.81
CA LEU A 384 5.93 -1.02 -3.02
C LEU A 384 4.64 -1.52 -3.67
N ALA A 385 4.43 -1.17 -4.94
CA ALA A 385 3.23 -1.50 -5.70
C ALA A 385 3.53 -1.69 -7.20
N ASP A 386 2.49 -1.93 -8.00
CA ASP A 386 2.51 -1.86 -9.46
C ASP A 386 1.41 -0.90 -9.95
N ARG A 387 1.45 -0.57 -11.25
CA ARG A 387 0.56 0.44 -11.84
C ARG A 387 -0.90 -0.03 -11.96
N HIS A 388 -1.15 -1.33 -11.83
CA HIS A 388 -2.50 -1.88 -11.89
C HIS A 388 -3.14 -1.84 -10.49
N VAL A 389 -2.39 -2.18 -9.45
CA VAL A 389 -2.89 -2.20 -8.06
C VAL A 389 -3.00 -0.80 -7.46
N ILE A 390 -2.06 0.11 -7.75
CA ILE A 390 -2.18 1.54 -7.44
C ILE A 390 -2.05 2.33 -8.75
N PRO A 391 -3.17 2.64 -9.43
CA PRO A 391 -3.14 3.51 -10.59
C PRO A 391 -2.80 4.95 -10.18
N GLN A 392 -2.42 5.79 -11.16
CA GLN A 392 -1.86 7.12 -10.89
C GLN A 392 -2.83 8.01 -10.11
N GLU A 393 -4.11 7.95 -10.45
CA GLU A 393 -5.21 8.66 -9.82
C GLU A 393 -5.40 8.31 -8.34
N ASN A 394 -5.00 7.10 -7.91
CA ASN A 394 -5.18 6.64 -6.54
C ASN A 394 -3.96 6.94 -5.65
N GLN A 395 -2.86 7.44 -6.19
CA GLN A 395 -1.69 7.83 -5.39
C GLN A 395 -2.02 8.86 -4.30
N GLN A 396 -3.01 9.73 -4.54
CA GLN A 396 -3.47 10.73 -3.58
C GLN A 396 -4.08 10.13 -2.30
N PHE A 397 -4.42 8.83 -2.32
CA PHE A 397 -4.99 8.09 -1.19
C PHE A 397 -3.95 7.22 -0.47
N PHE A 398 -2.67 7.57 -0.61
CA PHE A 398 -1.56 6.96 0.12
C PHE A 398 -0.72 8.06 0.78
N SER A 399 -0.32 7.84 2.03
CA SER A 399 0.64 8.73 2.71
C SER A 399 2.06 8.49 2.20
N GLU A 400 2.35 7.24 1.87
CA GLU A 400 3.63 6.78 1.38
C GLU A 400 3.79 7.15 -0.10
N LYS A 401 5.04 7.44 -0.51
CA LYS A 401 5.37 7.58 -1.93
C LYS A 401 5.31 6.20 -2.60
N VAL A 402 4.65 6.10 -3.76
CA VAL A 402 4.50 4.82 -4.44
C VAL A 402 5.77 4.48 -5.23
N LEU A 403 6.39 3.34 -4.90
CA LEU A 403 7.49 2.73 -5.65
C LEU A 403 6.94 1.64 -6.57
N TYR A 404 6.99 1.91 -7.87
CA TYR A 404 6.46 0.97 -8.86
C TYR A 404 7.48 -0.08 -9.27
N LEU A 405 7.11 -1.34 -9.05
CA LEU A 405 7.65 -2.47 -9.78
C LEU A 405 7.09 -2.49 -11.21
N PRO A 406 7.87 -2.95 -12.20
CA PRO A 406 7.51 -2.82 -13.61
C PRO A 406 6.34 -3.72 -14.04
N ASP A 407 6.19 -4.89 -13.41
CA ASP A 407 5.26 -5.93 -13.84
C ASP A 407 4.12 -6.17 -12.84
N SER A 408 4.42 -6.73 -11.66
CA SER A 408 3.46 -6.94 -10.56
C SER A 408 4.12 -6.64 -9.22
N TYR A 409 3.33 -6.23 -8.22
CA TYR A 409 3.81 -6.04 -6.85
C TYR A 409 3.90 -7.35 -6.06
N LEU A 410 3.12 -8.37 -6.41
CA LEU A 410 3.00 -9.59 -5.65
C LEU A 410 4.04 -10.63 -6.15
N PRO A 411 5.02 -11.01 -5.32
CA PRO A 411 6.03 -11.99 -5.71
C PRO A 411 5.48 -13.41 -5.64
N THR A 412 6.14 -14.34 -6.32
CA THR A 412 5.83 -15.77 -6.24
C THR A 412 7.11 -16.58 -6.07
N ASP A 413 7.00 -17.77 -5.47
CA ASP A 413 8.12 -18.66 -5.22
C ASP A 413 8.23 -19.76 -6.28
N ARG A 414 9.29 -19.72 -7.08
CA ARG A 414 9.64 -20.74 -8.10
C ARG A 414 9.78 -22.15 -7.54
N ASN A 415 10.08 -22.30 -6.25
CA ASN A 415 10.28 -23.59 -5.62
C ASN A 415 8.95 -24.25 -5.21
N LEU A 416 7.83 -23.54 -5.32
CA LEU A 416 6.50 -24.08 -5.09
C LEU A 416 6.18 -25.15 -6.14
N LYS A 417 5.83 -26.35 -5.71
CA LYS A 417 5.49 -27.47 -6.61
C LYS A 417 4.02 -27.80 -6.51
N VAL A 418 3.43 -28.18 -7.63
CA VAL A 418 2.09 -28.78 -7.61
C VAL A 418 2.27 -30.29 -7.54
N ALA A 419 1.60 -30.98 -6.62
CA ALA A 419 1.71 -32.43 -6.51
C ALA A 419 1.36 -33.10 -7.86
N GLU A 420 2.07 -34.17 -8.23
CA GLU A 420 1.81 -34.88 -9.50
C GLU A 420 0.44 -35.55 -9.48
N ALA A 421 0.12 -36.24 -8.39
CA ALA A 421 -1.17 -36.87 -8.20
C ALA A 421 -2.26 -35.80 -8.02
N THR A 422 -3.31 -35.89 -8.83
CA THR A 422 -4.52 -35.08 -8.66
C THR A 422 -5.57 -35.93 -7.94
N PRO A 423 -6.18 -35.45 -6.83
CA PRO A 423 -7.26 -36.18 -6.18
C PRO A 423 -8.44 -36.38 -7.15
N SER A 424 -9.31 -37.37 -6.90
CA SER A 424 -10.52 -37.54 -7.71
C SER A 424 -11.60 -36.52 -7.31
N ARG A 425 -12.48 -36.15 -8.24
CA ARG A 425 -13.66 -35.31 -7.93
C ARG A 425 -14.47 -35.88 -6.77
N GLU A 426 -14.72 -37.19 -6.77
CA GLU A 426 -15.43 -37.91 -5.70
C GLU A 426 -14.75 -37.73 -4.34
N SER A 427 -13.42 -37.87 -4.26
CA SER A 427 -12.67 -37.69 -3.00
C SER A 427 -12.74 -36.27 -2.44
N CYS A 428 -13.10 -35.30 -3.29
CA CYS A 428 -13.30 -33.90 -2.93
C CYS A 428 -14.79 -33.52 -2.76
N GLY A 429 -15.72 -34.49 -2.84
CA GLY A 429 -17.17 -34.24 -2.77
C GLY A 429 -17.74 -33.53 -4.00
N LEU A 430 -17.01 -33.52 -5.12
CA LEU A 430 -17.42 -32.90 -6.37
C LEU A 430 -18.17 -33.92 -7.25
N PRO A 431 -19.15 -33.46 -8.07
CA PRO A 431 -19.83 -34.34 -9.01
C PRO A 431 -18.87 -34.84 -10.09
N PRO A 432 -19.09 -36.04 -10.66
CA PRO A 432 -18.22 -36.59 -11.69
C PRO A 432 -18.21 -35.74 -12.96
N GLU A 433 -19.36 -35.13 -13.27
CA GLU A 433 -19.58 -34.28 -14.45
C GLU A 433 -20.13 -32.91 -14.05
N GLY A 434 -20.05 -31.96 -14.97
CA GLY A 434 -20.52 -30.59 -14.76
C GLY A 434 -19.39 -29.61 -14.43
N VAL A 435 -19.73 -28.32 -14.51
CA VAL A 435 -18.81 -27.20 -14.30
C VAL A 435 -18.54 -27.06 -12.80
N VAL A 436 -17.26 -26.96 -12.43
CA VAL A 436 -16.83 -26.66 -11.07
C VAL A 436 -16.33 -25.22 -11.02
N TYR A 437 -17.16 -24.30 -10.54
CA TYR A 437 -16.69 -22.99 -10.13
C TYR A 437 -15.95 -23.10 -8.80
N CYS A 438 -14.84 -22.40 -8.65
CA CYS A 438 -14.02 -22.46 -7.44
C CYS A 438 -13.77 -21.06 -6.88
N SER A 439 -13.88 -20.90 -5.56
CA SER A 439 -13.34 -19.74 -4.86
C SER A 439 -12.81 -20.18 -3.50
N PHE A 440 -11.49 -20.29 -3.38
CA PHE A 440 -10.82 -20.62 -2.11
C PHE A 440 -10.42 -19.39 -1.30
N SER A 441 -11.03 -18.24 -1.61
CA SER A 441 -10.93 -17.03 -0.79
C SER A 441 -11.54 -17.25 0.61
N HIS A 442 -11.05 -16.48 1.59
CA HIS A 442 -11.67 -16.44 2.90
C HIS A 442 -13.13 -15.96 2.84
N ASP A 443 -13.97 -16.49 3.72
CA ASP A 443 -15.42 -16.24 3.77
C ASP A 443 -15.77 -14.74 3.78
N TYR A 444 -15.04 -13.95 4.58
CA TYR A 444 -15.29 -12.52 4.73
C TYR A 444 -15.06 -11.69 3.46
N LYS A 445 -14.39 -12.26 2.45
CA LYS A 445 -14.19 -11.61 1.14
C LYS A 445 -15.42 -11.73 0.23
N ILE A 446 -16.35 -12.63 0.54
CA ILE A 446 -17.56 -12.86 -0.24
C ILE A 446 -18.63 -11.87 0.25
N SER A 447 -18.90 -10.85 -0.56
CA SER A 447 -19.92 -9.85 -0.26
C SER A 447 -21.30 -10.27 -0.79
N PRO A 448 -22.41 -9.81 -0.18
CA PRO A 448 -23.76 -10.12 -0.65
C PRO A 448 -24.05 -9.71 -2.10
N PRO A 449 -23.57 -8.55 -2.62
CA PRO A 449 -23.73 -8.22 -4.03
C PRO A 449 -23.08 -9.25 -4.97
N LEU A 450 -21.85 -9.68 -4.66
CA LEU A 450 -21.15 -10.70 -5.45
C LEU A 450 -21.84 -12.07 -5.34
N TRP A 451 -22.30 -12.44 -4.15
CA TRP A 451 -23.00 -13.71 -3.95
C TRP A 451 -24.22 -13.84 -4.85
N LYS A 452 -24.99 -12.76 -5.05
CA LYS A 452 -26.12 -12.74 -5.99
C LYS A 452 -25.69 -13.09 -7.41
N VAL A 453 -24.54 -12.59 -7.86
CA VAL A 453 -23.97 -12.92 -9.18
C VAL A 453 -23.65 -14.41 -9.24
N TRP A 454 -22.99 -14.97 -8.23
CA TRP A 454 -22.68 -16.40 -8.19
C TRP A 454 -23.92 -17.29 -8.16
N MET A 455 -24.97 -16.89 -7.44
CA MET A 455 -26.25 -17.62 -7.46
C MET A 455 -26.90 -17.58 -8.84
N SER A 456 -26.87 -16.43 -9.51
CA SER A 456 -27.33 -16.30 -10.90
C SER A 456 -26.52 -17.20 -11.86
N LEU A 457 -25.20 -17.29 -11.70
CA LEU A 457 -24.37 -18.25 -12.45
C LEU A 457 -24.82 -19.69 -12.25
N LEU A 458 -25.06 -20.11 -11.00
CA LEU A 458 -25.53 -21.46 -10.71
C LEU A 458 -26.93 -21.71 -11.31
N GLN A 459 -27.84 -20.74 -11.27
CA GLN A 459 -29.16 -20.85 -11.92
C GLN A 459 -29.04 -21.04 -13.43
N LYS A 460 -28.17 -20.26 -14.09
CA LYS A 460 -27.97 -20.28 -15.55
C LYS A 460 -27.12 -21.46 -16.04
N THR A 461 -26.49 -22.20 -15.13
CA THR A 461 -25.67 -23.38 -15.47
C THR A 461 -26.10 -24.63 -14.70
N PRO A 462 -27.19 -25.31 -15.12
CA PRO A 462 -27.67 -26.51 -14.45
C PRO A 462 -26.58 -27.60 -14.33
N GLY A 463 -26.48 -28.21 -13.16
CA GLY A 463 -25.46 -29.24 -12.87
C GLY A 463 -24.08 -28.70 -12.51
N SER A 464 -23.83 -27.38 -12.56
CA SER A 464 -22.60 -26.80 -12.02
C SER A 464 -22.60 -26.77 -10.49
N VAL A 465 -21.42 -26.71 -9.88
CA VAL A 465 -21.26 -26.55 -8.43
C VAL A 465 -20.34 -25.37 -8.13
N LEU A 466 -20.49 -24.79 -6.95
CA LEU A 466 -19.59 -23.79 -6.40
C LEU A 466 -18.79 -24.40 -5.26
N TRP A 467 -17.48 -24.45 -5.43
CA TRP A 467 -16.53 -25.06 -4.51
C TRP A 467 -15.82 -24.00 -3.68
N LEU A 468 -16.12 -23.96 -2.38
CA LEU A 468 -15.70 -22.91 -1.45
C LEU A 468 -14.81 -23.47 -0.33
N VAL A 469 -14.13 -22.58 0.38
CA VAL A 469 -13.62 -22.86 1.73
C VAL A 469 -14.62 -22.29 2.73
N ALA A 470 -14.82 -22.96 3.87
CA ALA A 470 -15.66 -22.45 4.95
C ALA A 470 -14.95 -22.54 6.30
N ARG A 471 -14.99 -21.45 7.08
CA ARG A 471 -14.35 -21.36 8.40
C ARG A 471 -14.85 -22.38 9.41
N ASN A 472 -16.15 -22.66 9.43
CA ASN A 472 -16.81 -23.59 10.37
C ASN A 472 -18.19 -24.06 9.83
N GLU A 473 -18.86 -24.95 10.55
CA GLU A 473 -20.18 -25.47 10.17
C GLU A 473 -21.29 -24.40 10.15
N LEU A 474 -21.19 -23.37 10.98
CA LEU A 474 -22.14 -22.26 10.96
C LEU A 474 -22.06 -21.49 9.64
N THR A 475 -20.84 -21.22 9.14
CA THR A 475 -20.63 -20.62 7.81
C THR A 475 -21.24 -21.48 6.70
N ARG A 476 -21.01 -22.80 6.74
CA ARG A 476 -21.58 -23.74 5.74
C ARG A 476 -23.11 -23.70 5.75
N ALA A 477 -23.71 -23.69 6.94
CA ALA A 477 -25.16 -23.63 7.11
C ALA A 477 -25.74 -22.31 6.59
N ASN A 478 -25.08 -21.17 6.85
CA ASN A 478 -25.53 -19.87 6.37
C ASN A 478 -25.45 -19.74 4.85
N PHE A 479 -24.34 -20.16 4.22
CA PHE A 479 -24.25 -20.16 2.76
C PHE A 479 -25.28 -21.08 2.09
N ARG A 480 -25.51 -22.28 2.65
CA ARG A 480 -26.56 -23.19 2.13
C ARG A 480 -27.95 -22.59 2.27
N ARG A 481 -28.28 -22.00 3.43
CA ARG A 481 -29.56 -21.31 3.63
C ARG A 481 -29.73 -20.18 2.62
N SER A 482 -28.71 -19.35 2.45
CA SER A 482 -28.76 -18.25 1.48
C SER A 482 -28.94 -18.79 0.05
N ALA A 483 -28.20 -19.82 -0.37
CA ALA A 483 -28.39 -20.45 -1.67
C ALA A 483 -29.83 -20.94 -1.90
N GLN A 484 -30.46 -21.53 -0.89
CA GLN A 484 -31.86 -21.96 -0.96
C GLN A 484 -32.83 -20.78 -1.17
N GLU A 485 -32.57 -19.62 -0.59
CA GLU A 485 -33.36 -18.40 -0.82
C GLU A 485 -33.30 -17.93 -2.27
N PHE A 486 -32.22 -18.27 -3.00
CA PHE A 486 -32.09 -18.07 -4.45
C PHE A 486 -32.56 -19.28 -5.28
N GLY A 487 -33.19 -20.29 -4.68
CA GLY A 487 -33.64 -21.50 -5.37
C GLY A 487 -32.49 -22.40 -5.86
N ILE A 488 -31.32 -22.33 -5.22
CA ILE A 488 -30.19 -23.22 -5.48
C ILE A 488 -30.18 -24.34 -4.46
N GLU A 489 -30.12 -25.59 -4.93
CA GLU A 489 -30.00 -26.77 -4.07
C GLU A 489 -28.72 -26.70 -3.20
N PRO A 490 -28.81 -26.91 -1.88
CA PRO A 490 -27.67 -26.83 -0.95
C PRO A 490 -26.45 -27.67 -1.35
N GLU A 491 -26.68 -28.80 -2.00
CA GLU A 491 -25.66 -29.76 -2.44
C GLU A 491 -24.81 -29.21 -3.58
N ARG A 492 -25.27 -28.14 -4.27
CA ARG A 492 -24.47 -27.43 -5.27
C ARG A 492 -23.40 -26.53 -4.66
N LEU A 493 -23.43 -26.33 -3.33
CA LEU A 493 -22.33 -25.74 -2.58
C LEU A 493 -21.49 -26.86 -1.97
N VAL A 494 -20.28 -27.02 -2.51
CA VAL A 494 -19.28 -27.99 -2.03
C VAL A 494 -18.25 -27.23 -1.21
N PHE A 495 -17.81 -27.80 -0.10
CA PHE A 495 -16.84 -27.17 0.81
C PHE A 495 -15.55 -27.97 0.85
N ALA A 496 -14.45 -27.36 0.46
CA ALA A 496 -13.12 -27.95 0.48
C ALA A 496 -12.57 -28.02 1.91
N GLU A 497 -12.06 -29.19 2.29
CA GLU A 497 -11.37 -29.38 3.56
C GLU A 497 -9.91 -28.88 3.51
N ARG A 498 -9.31 -28.66 4.68
CA ARG A 498 -7.89 -28.34 4.78
C ARG A 498 -7.06 -29.57 4.44
N VAL A 499 -6.07 -29.41 3.58
CA VAL A 499 -5.07 -30.42 3.26
C VAL A 499 -3.73 -30.06 3.93
N PRO A 500 -2.92 -31.05 4.33
CA PRO A 500 -1.73 -30.80 5.14
C PRO A 500 -0.57 -30.15 4.38
N ARG A 501 -0.49 -30.35 3.06
CA ARG A 501 0.59 -29.85 2.22
C ARG A 501 0.07 -28.84 1.21
N ILE A 502 0.83 -27.78 0.97
CA ILE A 502 0.48 -26.77 -0.03
C ILE A 502 0.47 -27.36 -1.44
N GLU A 503 1.34 -28.34 -1.72
CA GLU A 503 1.40 -29.00 -3.02
C GLU A 503 0.11 -29.77 -3.34
N ASP A 504 -0.51 -30.38 -2.32
CA ASP A 504 -1.81 -31.06 -2.42
C ASP A 504 -2.95 -30.05 -2.57
N HIS A 505 -2.84 -28.89 -1.90
CA HIS A 505 -3.78 -27.78 -2.07
C HIS A 505 -3.77 -27.27 -3.51
N LEU A 506 -2.58 -27.10 -4.10
CA LEU A 506 -2.43 -26.64 -5.47
C LEU A 506 -2.95 -27.67 -6.48
N ALA A 507 -2.71 -28.96 -6.24
CA ALA A 507 -3.13 -30.02 -7.17
C ALA A 507 -4.65 -30.07 -7.37
N ARG A 508 -5.43 -29.76 -6.33
CA ARG A 508 -6.89 -29.83 -6.39
C ARG A 508 -7.52 -28.73 -7.26
N TYR A 509 -6.83 -27.61 -7.51
CA TYR A 509 -7.30 -26.59 -8.45
C TYR A 509 -7.49 -27.14 -9.87
N ARG A 510 -6.79 -28.23 -10.24
CA ARG A 510 -6.99 -28.92 -11.54
C ARG A 510 -8.38 -29.51 -11.70
N LEU A 511 -9.12 -29.72 -10.60
CA LEU A 511 -10.49 -30.23 -10.63
C LEU A 511 -11.53 -29.15 -10.97
N ALA A 512 -11.14 -27.88 -10.84
CA ALA A 512 -12.00 -26.74 -11.13
C ALA A 512 -11.92 -26.31 -12.60
N ASP A 513 -13.00 -25.70 -13.07
CA ASP A 513 -13.11 -25.20 -14.43
C ASP A 513 -12.77 -23.71 -14.51
N LEU A 514 -13.29 -22.93 -13.56
CA LEU A 514 -13.09 -21.49 -13.49
C LEU A 514 -12.99 -21.02 -12.04
N PHE A 515 -12.00 -20.18 -11.73
CA PHE A 515 -11.92 -19.51 -10.44
C PHE A 515 -12.71 -18.21 -10.46
N LEU A 516 -13.61 -18.06 -9.49
CA LEU A 516 -14.41 -16.87 -9.27
C LEU A 516 -13.75 -16.01 -8.17
N ASP A 517 -13.19 -14.87 -8.56
CA ASP A 517 -12.60 -13.94 -7.63
C ASP A 517 -13.64 -13.16 -6.80
N THR A 518 -13.17 -12.57 -5.69
CA THR A 518 -13.99 -11.85 -4.72
C THR A 518 -13.87 -10.34 -4.82
N TRP A 519 -14.88 -9.64 -4.28
CA TRP A 519 -14.94 -8.17 -4.21
C TRP A 519 -15.74 -7.76 -2.96
N PRO A 520 -15.38 -6.66 -2.26
CA PRO A 520 -14.37 -5.64 -2.60
C PRO A 520 -12.93 -6.02 -2.22
N TYR A 521 -12.71 -7.26 -1.81
CA TYR A 521 -11.39 -7.76 -1.46
C TYR A 521 -11.10 -8.99 -2.32
N ASN A 522 -10.19 -8.87 -3.29
CA ASN A 522 -9.81 -9.96 -4.17
C ASN A 522 -9.11 -11.11 -3.43
N ALA A 523 -9.09 -12.26 -4.08
CA ALA A 523 -8.06 -13.27 -3.93
C ALA A 523 -6.69 -12.65 -4.23
N HIS A 524 -5.74 -12.84 -3.32
CA HIS A 524 -4.36 -12.35 -3.46
C HIS A 524 -3.48 -13.56 -3.74
N THR A 525 -2.87 -14.16 -2.71
CA THR A 525 -2.15 -15.44 -2.80
C THR A 525 -2.98 -16.53 -3.48
N THR A 526 -4.26 -16.64 -3.14
CA THR A 526 -5.15 -17.66 -3.72
C THR A 526 -5.41 -17.50 -5.23
N ALA A 527 -5.34 -16.27 -5.76
CA ALA A 527 -5.41 -16.03 -7.21
C ALA A 527 -4.08 -16.43 -7.87
N ALA A 528 -2.95 -16.08 -7.25
CA ALA A 528 -1.64 -16.53 -7.72
C ALA A 528 -1.54 -18.07 -7.72
N ASP A 529 -2.05 -18.74 -6.69
CA ASP A 529 -2.11 -20.21 -6.57
C ASP A 529 -2.97 -20.84 -7.67
N ALA A 530 -4.17 -20.29 -7.91
CA ALA A 530 -5.06 -20.74 -8.98
C ALA A 530 -4.39 -20.62 -10.36
N LEU A 531 -3.82 -19.45 -10.67
CA LEU A 531 -3.08 -19.21 -11.91
C LEU A 531 -1.87 -20.14 -12.03
N TYR A 532 -1.15 -20.36 -10.93
CA TYR A 532 -0.01 -21.27 -10.89
C TYR A 532 -0.42 -22.72 -11.17
N ALA A 533 -1.57 -23.16 -10.65
CA ALA A 533 -2.12 -24.48 -10.91
C ALA A 533 -2.74 -24.63 -12.32
N GLY A 534 -2.80 -23.56 -13.12
CA GLY A 534 -3.37 -23.56 -14.46
C GLY A 534 -4.89 -23.36 -14.51
N LEU A 535 -5.48 -22.85 -13.43
CA LEU A 535 -6.90 -22.51 -13.36
C LEU A 535 -7.11 -21.03 -13.74
N PRO A 536 -7.88 -20.72 -14.81
CA PRO A 536 -8.20 -19.35 -15.17
C PRO A 536 -9.00 -18.66 -14.05
N VAL A 537 -8.63 -17.41 -13.76
CA VAL A 537 -9.27 -16.54 -12.76
C VAL A 537 -10.01 -15.45 -13.51
N ILE A 538 -11.28 -15.21 -13.20
CA ILE A 538 -11.97 -13.97 -13.59
C ILE A 538 -12.07 -13.04 -12.38
N THR A 539 -11.95 -11.75 -12.60
CA THR A 539 -12.02 -10.74 -11.53
C THR A 539 -12.79 -9.51 -11.94
N TYR A 540 -13.48 -8.90 -10.98
CA TYR A 540 -14.00 -7.55 -11.08
C TYR A 540 -12.99 -6.61 -10.43
N MET A 541 -12.36 -5.76 -11.24
CA MET A 541 -11.32 -4.83 -10.81
C MET A 541 -11.95 -3.53 -10.30
N GLY A 542 -11.98 -3.38 -8.98
CA GLY A 542 -12.58 -2.23 -8.31
C GLY A 542 -11.68 -0.99 -8.23
N ASP A 543 -12.02 -0.06 -7.34
CA ASP A 543 -11.28 1.20 -7.16
C ASP A 543 -10.11 1.06 -6.17
N ALA A 544 -10.32 0.43 -5.00
CA ALA A 544 -9.30 0.37 -3.96
C ALA A 544 -8.20 -0.70 -4.22
N PHE A 545 -7.04 -0.56 -3.57
CA PHE A 545 -5.94 -1.54 -3.67
C PHE A 545 -6.40 -3.01 -3.54
N PRO A 546 -7.14 -3.44 -2.48
CA PRO A 546 -7.45 -4.85 -2.28
C PRO A 546 -8.40 -5.44 -3.35
N SER A 547 -9.14 -4.61 -4.10
CA SER A 547 -10.04 -5.04 -5.19
C SER A 547 -9.38 -5.03 -6.56
N ARG A 548 -8.06 -4.76 -6.63
CA ARG A 548 -7.29 -4.65 -7.87
C ARG A 548 -6.18 -5.67 -8.00
N VAL A 549 -5.91 -6.44 -6.94
CA VAL A 549 -4.78 -7.38 -6.89
C VAL A 549 -4.91 -8.46 -7.96
N ALA A 550 -6.05 -9.15 -8.07
CA ALA A 550 -6.20 -10.21 -9.07
C ALA A 550 -6.11 -9.65 -10.50
N GLY A 551 -6.60 -8.43 -10.72
CA GLY A 551 -6.43 -7.71 -11.99
C GLY A 551 -4.96 -7.49 -12.34
N SER A 552 -4.14 -7.02 -11.37
CA SER A 552 -2.68 -6.92 -11.53
C SER A 552 -2.04 -8.26 -11.93
N LEU A 553 -2.40 -9.36 -11.25
CA LEU A 553 -1.85 -10.68 -11.56
C LEU A 553 -2.22 -11.13 -12.98
N LEU A 554 -3.46 -10.87 -13.42
CA LEU A 554 -3.93 -11.21 -14.77
C LEU A 554 -3.20 -10.41 -15.85
N HIS A 555 -2.90 -9.13 -15.61
CA HIS A 555 -2.03 -8.36 -16.49
C HIS A 555 -0.61 -8.94 -16.54
N ALA A 556 -0.04 -9.31 -15.39
CA ALA A 556 1.32 -9.83 -15.28
C ALA A 556 1.50 -11.23 -15.91
N ILE A 557 0.45 -12.06 -15.96
CA ILE A 557 0.46 -13.37 -16.64
C ILE A 557 -0.03 -13.30 -18.10
N GLY A 558 -0.35 -12.11 -18.61
CA GLY A 558 -0.77 -11.91 -20.01
C GLY A 558 -2.18 -12.41 -20.33
N LEU A 559 -3.12 -12.28 -19.39
CA LEU A 559 -4.54 -12.62 -19.54
C LEU A 559 -5.48 -11.45 -19.17
N PRO A 560 -5.25 -10.22 -19.67
CA PRO A 560 -6.05 -9.05 -19.29
C PRO A 560 -7.53 -9.14 -19.69
N GLU A 561 -7.90 -9.99 -20.65
CA GLU A 561 -9.30 -10.22 -21.01
C GLU A 561 -10.13 -10.93 -19.94
N LEU A 562 -9.49 -11.39 -18.85
CA LEU A 562 -10.17 -11.98 -17.69
C LEU A 562 -10.47 -10.95 -16.59
N VAL A 563 -10.13 -9.68 -16.84
CA VAL A 563 -10.42 -8.54 -15.96
C VAL A 563 -11.70 -7.85 -16.43
N THR A 564 -12.66 -7.65 -15.53
CA THR A 564 -13.92 -6.95 -15.82
C THR A 564 -14.05 -5.70 -14.96
N GLU A 565 -14.88 -4.75 -15.42
CA GLU A 565 -15.12 -3.45 -14.77
C GLU A 565 -16.58 -3.27 -14.33
N SER A 566 -17.39 -4.32 -14.48
CA SER A 566 -18.78 -4.33 -14.01
C SER A 566 -19.22 -5.74 -13.60
N TRP A 567 -20.30 -5.80 -12.82
CA TRP A 567 -20.94 -7.05 -12.42
C TRP A 567 -21.54 -7.82 -13.59
N ASP A 568 -22.13 -7.10 -14.54
CA ASP A 568 -22.75 -7.69 -15.73
C ASP A 568 -21.68 -8.32 -16.62
N ASP A 569 -20.54 -7.64 -16.80
CA ASP A 569 -19.40 -8.18 -17.56
C ASP A 569 -18.77 -9.38 -16.84
N TYR A 570 -18.65 -9.32 -15.50
CA TYR A 570 -18.16 -10.44 -14.70
C TYR A 570 -19.01 -11.69 -14.91
N GLU A 571 -20.34 -11.55 -14.80
CA GLU A 571 -21.27 -12.66 -15.00
C GLU A 571 -21.25 -13.16 -16.45
N ALA A 572 -21.32 -12.25 -17.42
CA ALA A 572 -21.35 -12.57 -18.83
C ALA A 572 -20.07 -13.31 -19.27
N LEU A 573 -18.91 -12.87 -18.78
CA LEU A 573 -17.64 -13.53 -19.03
C LEU A 573 -17.61 -14.93 -18.42
N ALA A 574 -18.02 -15.09 -17.16
CA ALA A 574 -18.09 -16.40 -16.52
C ALA A 574 -18.95 -17.39 -17.33
N LEU A 575 -20.16 -16.96 -17.74
CA LEU A 575 -21.07 -17.77 -18.54
C LEU A 575 -20.50 -18.10 -19.91
N LYS A 576 -19.87 -17.13 -20.58
CA LYS A 576 -19.23 -17.34 -21.88
C LYS A 576 -18.14 -18.40 -21.78
N LEU A 577 -17.27 -18.32 -20.78
CA LEU A 577 -16.16 -19.27 -20.61
C LEU A 577 -16.64 -20.69 -20.36
N VAL A 578 -17.66 -20.89 -19.54
CA VAL A 578 -18.12 -22.25 -19.22
C VAL A 578 -19.04 -22.85 -20.29
N SER A 579 -19.66 -22.01 -21.12
CA SER A 579 -20.48 -22.47 -22.26
C SER A 579 -19.64 -22.78 -23.50
N ASP A 580 -18.51 -22.10 -23.68
CA ASP A 580 -17.55 -22.34 -24.76
C ASP A 580 -16.32 -23.12 -24.26
N ARG A 581 -16.41 -24.45 -24.35
CA ARG A 581 -15.34 -25.36 -23.90
C ARG A 581 -14.02 -25.19 -24.67
N GLU A 582 -14.09 -24.81 -25.94
CA GLU A 582 -12.89 -24.60 -26.75
C GLU A 582 -12.15 -23.33 -26.30
N LEU A 583 -12.89 -22.25 -26.05
CA LEU A 583 -12.34 -21.01 -25.50
C LEU A 583 -11.68 -21.24 -24.14
N LEU A 584 -12.37 -21.92 -23.20
CA LEU A 584 -11.82 -22.19 -21.87
C LEU A 584 -10.61 -23.12 -21.91
N SER A 585 -10.63 -24.16 -22.74
CA SER A 585 -9.48 -25.05 -22.95
C SER A 585 -8.29 -24.30 -23.54
N GLY A 586 -8.54 -23.45 -24.55
CA GLY A 586 -7.52 -22.57 -25.14
C GLY A 586 -6.90 -21.63 -24.12
N LEU A 587 -7.71 -21.06 -23.22
CA LEU A 587 -7.23 -20.23 -22.11
C LEU A 587 -6.35 -21.02 -21.13
N LYS A 588 -6.74 -22.25 -20.76
CA LYS A 588 -5.93 -23.12 -19.89
C LYS A 588 -4.58 -23.44 -20.53
N VAL A 589 -4.55 -23.77 -21.83
CA VAL A 589 -3.30 -24.01 -22.58
C VAL A 589 -2.43 -22.75 -22.61
N ARG A 590 -3.02 -21.58 -22.90
CA ARG A 590 -2.29 -20.32 -22.95
C ARG A 590 -1.75 -19.91 -21.57
N LEU A 591 -2.52 -20.08 -20.51
CA LEU A 591 -2.07 -19.83 -19.13
C LEU A 591 -0.82 -20.67 -18.81
N LEU A 592 -0.86 -21.98 -19.10
CA LEU A 592 0.29 -22.87 -18.88
C LEU A 592 1.52 -22.44 -19.69
N ALA A 593 1.35 -22.00 -20.94
CA ALA A 593 2.44 -21.47 -21.77
C ALA A 593 2.98 -20.12 -21.23
N ASN A 594 2.09 -19.26 -20.74
CA ASN A 594 2.44 -17.95 -20.21
C ASN A 594 3.29 -18.06 -18.94
N LYS A 595 3.09 -19.10 -18.11
CA LYS A 595 3.92 -19.32 -16.91
C LYS A 595 5.43 -19.29 -17.16
N ALA A 596 5.88 -19.76 -18.32
CA ALA A 596 7.30 -19.83 -18.66
C ALA A 596 7.83 -18.56 -19.35
N THR A 597 6.96 -17.64 -19.77
CA THR A 597 7.30 -16.53 -20.67
C THR A 597 6.93 -15.15 -20.12
N HIS A 598 6.07 -15.10 -19.10
CA HIS A 598 5.55 -13.87 -18.50
C HIS A 598 6.07 -13.69 -17.07
N PRO A 599 6.14 -12.43 -16.58
CA PRO A 599 6.87 -12.09 -15.36
C PRO A 599 6.26 -12.61 -14.05
N LEU A 600 4.96 -12.94 -13.99
CA LEU A 600 4.28 -13.26 -12.72
C LEU A 600 4.97 -14.39 -11.92
N PHE A 601 5.54 -15.39 -12.60
CA PHE A 601 6.22 -16.53 -11.99
C PHE A 601 7.74 -16.53 -12.18
N ASP A 602 8.32 -15.38 -12.61
CA ASP A 602 9.77 -15.18 -12.69
C ASP A 602 10.30 -14.60 -11.35
N THR A 603 10.50 -15.47 -10.37
CA THR A 603 11.03 -15.09 -9.03
C THR A 603 12.36 -14.34 -9.12
N GLU A 604 13.27 -14.74 -10.03
CA GLU A 604 14.57 -14.09 -10.17
C GLU A 604 14.43 -12.70 -10.81
N GLY A 605 13.60 -12.59 -11.85
CA GLY A 605 13.26 -11.30 -12.48
C GLY A 605 12.63 -10.34 -11.48
N PHE A 606 11.69 -10.82 -10.68
CA PHE A 606 11.11 -10.03 -9.58
C PHE A 606 12.19 -9.55 -8.62
N CYS A 607 13.07 -10.45 -8.14
CA CYS A 607 14.13 -10.09 -7.20
C CYS A 607 15.07 -9.02 -7.76
N ARG A 608 15.51 -9.15 -9.03
CA ARG A 608 16.33 -8.13 -9.70
C ARG A 608 15.62 -6.78 -9.81
N ASN A 609 14.33 -6.79 -10.14
CA ASN A 609 13.52 -5.57 -10.23
C ASN A 609 13.36 -4.91 -8.85
N LEU A 610 13.07 -5.71 -7.82
CA LEU A 610 13.01 -5.26 -6.43
C LEU A 610 14.33 -4.62 -6.01
N GLU A 611 15.46 -5.30 -6.20
CA GLU A 611 16.78 -4.75 -5.89
C GLU A 611 17.04 -3.45 -6.63
N SER A 612 16.76 -3.38 -7.93
CA SER A 612 16.92 -2.15 -8.71
C SER A 612 16.13 -0.97 -8.11
N THR A 613 14.89 -1.22 -7.71
CA THR A 613 14.05 -0.22 -7.03
C THR A 613 14.64 0.17 -5.68
N LEU A 614 15.06 -0.79 -4.85
CA LEU A 614 15.66 -0.54 -3.54
C LEU A 614 16.98 0.25 -3.64
N PHE A 615 17.84 -0.08 -4.61
CA PHE A 615 19.06 0.68 -4.88
C PHE A 615 18.77 2.13 -5.29
N SER A 616 17.67 2.38 -6.02
CA SER A 616 17.32 3.74 -6.46
C SER A 616 16.97 4.67 -5.28
N VAL A 617 16.27 4.15 -4.27
CA VAL A 617 15.85 4.95 -3.11
C VAL A 617 16.98 5.12 -2.09
N ALA A 618 17.80 4.09 -1.88
CA ALA A 618 18.99 4.19 -1.03
C ALA A 618 19.95 5.28 -1.52
N ARG A 619 20.16 5.40 -2.83
CA ARG A 619 21.04 6.43 -3.43
C ARG A 619 20.45 7.83 -3.36
N THR A 620 19.13 7.96 -3.50
CA THR A 620 18.46 9.28 -3.49
C THR A 620 18.51 9.90 -2.10
N SER A 621 18.34 9.11 -1.04
CA SER A 621 18.48 9.57 0.36
C SER A 621 19.88 10.12 0.65
N ILE A 622 20.94 9.46 0.15
CA ILE A 622 22.33 9.91 0.32
C ILE A 622 22.62 11.21 -0.46
N LEU A 623 21.98 11.40 -1.62
CA LEU A 623 22.20 12.57 -2.48
C LEU A 623 21.38 13.79 -2.04
N SER A 624 20.13 13.61 -1.57
CA SER A 624 19.30 14.73 -1.11
C SER A 624 19.90 15.47 0.10
N GLU A 625 20.60 14.75 0.98
CA GLU A 625 21.25 15.36 2.16
C GLU A 625 22.55 16.08 1.81
N GLN A 626 23.30 15.58 0.82
CA GLN A 626 24.46 16.31 0.28
C GLN A 626 24.02 17.57 -0.45
N ASP A 627 22.87 17.54 -1.12
CA ASP A 627 22.28 18.69 -1.80
C ASP A 627 21.74 19.72 -0.79
N GLU A 628 21.06 19.32 0.30
CA GLU A 628 20.63 20.25 1.36
C GLU A 628 21.82 20.89 2.09
N ALA A 629 22.86 20.12 2.43
CA ALA A 629 24.08 20.65 3.04
C ALA A 629 24.89 21.56 2.09
N ALA A 630 24.85 21.31 0.77
CA ALA A 630 25.49 22.15 -0.23
C ALA A 630 24.68 23.42 -0.56
N HIS A 631 23.35 23.35 -0.44
CA HIS A 631 22.45 24.48 -0.65
C HIS A 631 22.55 25.51 0.49
N ASP A 632 22.75 25.06 1.73
CA ASP A 632 23.06 25.91 2.89
C ASP A 632 24.49 26.50 2.83
N ALA A 633 25.40 25.86 2.09
CA ALA A 633 26.79 26.31 1.94
C ALA A 633 27.05 27.21 0.71
N GLY A 634 26.03 27.53 -0.10
CA GLY A 634 26.14 28.47 -1.22
C GLY A 634 27.08 28.05 -2.36
N ALA A 635 27.34 26.75 -2.54
CA ALA A 635 28.31 26.26 -3.53
C ALA A 635 27.69 26.10 -4.93
N SER A 636 28.36 26.63 -5.97
CA SER A 636 27.96 26.45 -7.38
C SER A 636 28.22 25.02 -7.86
N TYR A 637 27.22 24.40 -8.50
CA TYR A 637 27.32 23.05 -9.07
C TYR A 637 28.49 22.86 -10.03
N SER A 638 29.24 21.75 -9.89
CA SER A 638 30.29 21.35 -10.82
C SER A 638 29.72 20.69 -12.09
N GLU A 639 30.40 20.81 -13.23
CA GLU A 639 30.05 20.14 -14.51
C GLU A 639 29.83 18.62 -14.36
N HIS A 640 30.47 18.00 -13.36
CA HIS A 640 30.35 16.58 -13.06
C HIS A 640 28.96 16.19 -12.52
N SER A 641 28.31 17.09 -11.77
CA SER A 641 26.98 16.86 -11.17
C SER A 641 25.87 16.92 -12.23
N VAL A 642 25.98 17.85 -13.18
CA VAL A 642 25.05 17.98 -14.31
C VAL A 642 25.21 16.79 -15.28
N SER A 643 26.44 16.36 -15.56
CA SER A 643 26.70 15.19 -16.40
C SER A 643 26.16 13.89 -15.79
N ARG A 644 26.13 13.78 -14.45
CA ARG A 644 25.66 12.59 -13.73
C ARG A 644 24.12 12.54 -13.66
N LEU A 645 23.46 13.67 -13.44
CA LEU A 645 21.99 13.82 -13.57
C LEU A 645 21.48 13.47 -14.97
N LEU A 646 22.23 13.85 -16.02
CA LEU A 646 21.90 13.48 -17.40
C LEU A 646 22.09 11.98 -17.68
N GLN A 647 23.06 11.32 -17.04
CA GLN A 647 23.27 9.87 -17.14
C GLN A 647 22.18 9.08 -16.41
N ASP A 648 21.74 9.53 -15.24
CA ASP A 648 20.65 8.89 -14.49
C ASP A 648 19.29 9.06 -15.20
N PHE A 649 19.05 10.23 -15.79
CA PHE A 649 17.89 10.46 -16.67
C PHE A 649 17.94 9.55 -17.92
N ALA A 650 19.12 9.39 -18.53
CA ALA A 650 19.31 8.46 -19.63
C ALA A 650 19.07 7.00 -19.20
N GLY A 651 19.50 6.60 -18.01
CA GLY A 651 19.24 5.26 -17.46
C GLY A 651 17.77 4.98 -17.15
N GLN A 652 17.03 5.97 -16.63
CA GLN A 652 15.63 5.81 -16.22
C GLN A 652 14.63 5.95 -17.38
N HIS A 653 14.95 6.75 -18.40
CA HIS A 653 14.00 7.10 -19.47
C HIS A 653 14.49 6.74 -20.88
N VAL A 654 15.80 6.75 -21.15
CA VAL A 654 16.37 6.53 -22.49
C VAL A 654 16.75 5.07 -22.71
N ALA A 655 17.45 4.41 -21.78
CA ALA A 655 17.87 3.02 -21.91
C ALA A 655 16.70 2.00 -21.99
N PRO A 656 15.59 2.16 -21.24
CA PRO A 656 14.40 1.32 -21.42
C PRO A 656 13.68 1.59 -22.75
N LEU A 657 13.77 2.83 -23.25
CA LEU A 657 13.24 3.21 -24.56
C LEU A 657 14.11 2.62 -25.68
N GLU A 658 15.44 2.68 -25.57
CA GLU A 658 16.41 2.04 -26.47
C GLU A 658 16.27 0.51 -26.49
N ALA A 659 16.06 -0.12 -25.34
CA ALA A 659 15.78 -1.55 -25.25
C ALA A 659 14.43 -1.91 -25.91
N ARG A 660 13.40 -1.07 -25.75
CA ARG A 660 12.10 -1.20 -26.44
C ARG A 660 12.23 -0.93 -27.94
N LEU A 661 13.08 0.01 -28.35
CA LEU A 661 13.40 0.33 -29.75
C LEU A 661 14.14 -0.84 -30.41
N ALA A 662 15.15 -1.42 -29.76
CA ALA A 662 15.90 -2.58 -30.25
C ALA A 662 15.04 -3.86 -30.33
N ARG A 663 14.06 -4.02 -29.43
CA ARG A 663 13.05 -5.10 -29.52
C ARG A 663 12.12 -4.91 -30.72
N ARG A 664 11.66 -3.68 -30.98
CA ARG A 664 10.77 -3.37 -32.11
C ARG A 664 11.48 -3.38 -33.47
N GLU A 665 12.77 -3.03 -33.52
CA GLU A 665 13.60 -3.14 -34.73
C GLU A 665 13.77 -4.62 -35.14
N ARG A 666 13.99 -5.52 -34.18
CA ARG A 666 13.96 -6.98 -34.45
C ARG A 666 12.62 -7.46 -35.00
N THR A 667 11.50 -6.96 -34.48
CA THR A 667 10.16 -7.29 -34.98
C THR A 667 9.95 -6.82 -36.42
N LEU A 668 10.48 -5.65 -36.80
CA LEU A 668 10.40 -5.14 -38.17
C LEU A 668 11.30 -5.93 -39.14
N GLU A 669 12.47 -6.38 -38.70
CA GLU A 669 13.33 -7.29 -39.47
C GLU A 669 12.66 -8.66 -39.69
N GLU A 670 11.94 -9.17 -38.69
CA GLU A 670 11.13 -10.40 -38.82
C GLU A 670 9.97 -10.22 -39.80
N ILE A 671 9.24 -9.11 -39.74
CA ILE A 671 8.15 -8.79 -40.68
C ILE A 671 8.69 -8.68 -42.12
N ALA A 672 9.82 -8.00 -42.31
CA ALA A 672 10.47 -7.89 -43.61
C ALA A 672 10.94 -9.26 -44.16
N ARG A 673 11.47 -10.13 -43.29
CA ARG A 673 11.80 -11.53 -43.67
C ARG A 673 10.56 -12.32 -44.08
N VAL A 674 9.47 -12.21 -43.34
CA VAL A 674 8.22 -12.92 -43.64
C VAL A 674 7.63 -12.47 -44.98
N LEU A 675 7.66 -11.17 -45.29
CA LEU A 675 7.14 -10.63 -46.55
C LEU A 675 8.02 -10.91 -47.78
N CYS A 676 9.32 -11.21 -47.56
CA CYS A 676 10.26 -11.59 -48.62
C CYS A 676 10.41 -13.10 -48.81
N ALA A 677 9.78 -13.93 -47.98
CA ALA A 677 9.91 -15.39 -48.06
C ALA A 677 9.19 -15.96 -49.30
N ASP A 678 9.81 -16.93 -49.97
CA ASP A 678 9.33 -17.53 -51.23
C ASP A 678 7.95 -18.21 -51.13
N ASN A 679 7.51 -18.51 -49.91
CA ASN A 679 6.34 -19.36 -49.63
C ASN A 679 5.07 -18.57 -49.26
N VAL A 680 5.07 -17.24 -49.40
CA VAL A 680 3.88 -16.42 -49.13
C VAL A 680 2.88 -16.58 -50.27
N ALA A 681 1.69 -17.13 -49.97
CA ALA A 681 0.60 -17.28 -50.93
C ALA A 681 0.09 -15.91 -51.42
N ASP A 682 0.01 -15.73 -52.74
CA ASP A 682 -0.25 -14.44 -53.41
C ASP A 682 -1.67 -13.87 -53.12
N ASP A 683 -2.61 -14.72 -52.75
CA ASP A 683 -4.02 -14.40 -52.41
C ASP A 683 -4.25 -14.13 -50.90
N GLY A 684 -3.27 -14.46 -50.05
CA GLY A 684 -3.29 -14.18 -48.62
C GLY A 684 -3.04 -12.71 -48.27
N PRO A 685 -3.33 -12.25 -47.04
CA PRO A 685 -3.11 -10.88 -46.59
C PRO A 685 -1.65 -10.42 -46.74
N ALA A 686 -0.69 -11.29 -46.42
CA ALA A 686 0.74 -11.03 -46.58
C ALA A 686 1.17 -10.94 -48.05
N GLY A 687 0.56 -11.74 -48.95
CA GLY A 687 0.83 -11.72 -50.39
C GLY A 687 0.33 -10.44 -51.06
N ARG A 688 -0.87 -9.96 -50.68
CA ARG A 688 -1.44 -8.70 -51.20
C ARG A 688 -0.64 -7.47 -50.79
N VAL A 689 -0.14 -7.43 -49.55
CA VAL A 689 0.75 -6.36 -49.08
C VAL A 689 2.11 -6.42 -49.78
N ALA A 690 2.69 -7.61 -49.96
CA ALA A 690 3.94 -7.78 -50.70
C ALA A 690 3.81 -7.35 -52.18
N GLN A 691 2.68 -7.63 -52.83
CA GLN A 691 2.40 -7.18 -54.20
C GLN A 691 2.25 -5.65 -54.30
N LEU A 692 1.56 -5.02 -53.36
CA LEU A 692 1.41 -3.57 -53.30
C LEU A 692 2.78 -2.88 -53.15
N LEU A 693 3.60 -3.38 -52.22
CA LEU A 693 4.94 -2.86 -51.96
C LEU A 693 5.91 -3.12 -53.12
N ARG A 694 5.79 -4.23 -53.86
CA ARG A 694 6.56 -4.46 -55.11
C ARG A 694 6.12 -3.52 -56.23
N ARG A 695 4.82 -3.26 -56.35
CA ARG A 695 4.24 -2.37 -57.37
C ARG A 695 4.68 -0.91 -57.19
N GLU A 696 4.83 -0.49 -55.94
CA GLU A 696 5.39 0.84 -55.58
C GLU A 696 6.93 0.87 -55.57
N GLY A 697 7.60 -0.23 -55.95
CA GLY A 697 9.06 -0.32 -56.09
C GLY A 697 9.83 -0.45 -54.76
N LEU A 698 9.15 -0.81 -53.67
CA LEU A 698 9.68 -0.83 -52.30
C LEU A 698 10.12 -2.20 -51.81
N LEU A 699 9.63 -3.26 -52.46
CA LEU A 699 10.17 -4.61 -52.37
C LEU A 699 10.76 -4.99 -53.73
N PRO A 700 11.96 -5.59 -53.79
CA PRO A 700 12.48 -6.09 -55.06
C PRO A 700 11.72 -7.35 -55.54
N GLY A 701 11.96 -7.76 -56.79
CA GLY A 701 11.49 -9.05 -57.31
C GLY A 701 11.98 -10.22 -56.45
N LYS A 702 11.31 -11.39 -56.54
CA LYS A 702 11.49 -12.54 -55.63
C LYS A 702 12.96 -12.98 -55.42
N ASP A 703 13.90 -12.59 -56.29
CA ASP A 703 15.29 -13.07 -56.30
C ASP A 703 16.38 -12.08 -55.78
N ALA A 704 16.05 -11.01 -55.03
CA ALA A 704 17.06 -10.00 -54.62
C ALA A 704 17.43 -10.00 -53.10
N ALA A 705 18.72 -9.82 -52.82
CA ALA A 705 19.39 -9.95 -51.51
C ALA A 705 19.03 -8.86 -50.45
N PRO A 706 19.35 -9.07 -49.14
CA PRO A 706 18.77 -8.42 -47.95
C PRO A 706 19.01 -6.91 -47.76
N THR A 707 19.57 -6.20 -48.73
CA THR A 707 19.73 -4.73 -48.71
C THR A 707 18.39 -3.96 -48.84
N ALA A 708 17.25 -4.66 -48.85
CA ALA A 708 15.91 -4.10 -48.99
C ALA A 708 15.44 -3.29 -47.75
N VAL A 709 16.00 -3.55 -46.57
CA VAL A 709 15.57 -2.90 -45.32
C VAL A 709 15.82 -1.39 -45.36
N GLU A 710 16.94 -0.94 -45.92
CA GLU A 710 17.28 0.49 -46.05
C GLU A 710 16.30 1.31 -46.93
N ARG A 711 15.71 0.70 -47.97
CA ARG A 711 14.78 1.41 -48.88
C ARG A 711 13.38 1.56 -48.30
N LEU A 712 12.96 0.62 -47.46
CA LEU A 712 11.73 0.71 -46.67
C LEU A 712 11.78 1.89 -45.67
N TYR A 713 12.96 2.33 -45.22
CA TYR A 713 13.10 3.50 -44.34
C TYR A 713 12.80 4.86 -45.00
N THR A 714 12.65 4.94 -46.33
CA THR A 714 12.62 6.22 -47.05
C THR A 714 11.37 6.53 -47.89
N ALA A 715 10.39 5.62 -47.96
CA ALA A 715 9.26 5.77 -48.89
C ALA A 715 7.98 6.34 -48.25
N HIS A 716 7.34 7.29 -48.94
CA HIS A 716 5.95 7.71 -48.67
C HIS A 716 5.00 6.80 -49.46
N VAL A 717 4.23 5.96 -48.76
CA VAL A 717 3.16 5.16 -49.36
C VAL A 717 1.81 5.74 -48.92
N ASP A 718 0.94 6.01 -49.88
CA ASP A 718 -0.43 6.49 -49.64
C ASP A 718 -1.35 5.29 -49.38
N PHE A 719 -1.49 4.92 -48.10
CA PHE A 719 -2.23 3.73 -47.67
C PHE A 719 -3.76 3.88 -47.74
N ASP A 720 -4.29 5.10 -47.97
CA ASP A 720 -5.73 5.34 -48.10
C ASP A 720 -6.33 4.70 -49.37
N ARG A 721 -5.48 4.21 -50.29
CA ARG A 721 -5.89 3.46 -51.49
C ARG A 721 -6.05 1.96 -51.28
N VAL A 722 -5.67 1.42 -50.12
CA VAL A 722 -5.87 0.01 -49.78
C VAL A 722 -7.30 -0.16 -49.26
N ASN A 723 -8.24 -0.31 -50.19
CA ASN A 723 -9.65 -0.49 -49.86
C ASN A 723 -9.88 -1.89 -49.27
N THR A 724 -9.71 -2.04 -47.96
CA THR A 724 -10.02 -3.27 -47.23
C THR A 724 -11.43 -3.16 -46.63
N GLN A 725 -12.37 -3.94 -47.15
CA GLN A 725 -13.75 -4.03 -46.62
C GLN A 725 -13.84 -4.75 -45.26
N ASN A 726 -12.79 -4.75 -44.44
CA ASN A 726 -12.75 -5.46 -43.17
C ASN A 726 -12.11 -4.61 -42.07
N GLU A 727 -12.94 -4.03 -41.18
CA GLU A 727 -12.53 -3.08 -40.14
C GLU A 727 -11.53 -3.65 -39.12
N LYS A 728 -11.57 -4.96 -38.85
CA LYS A 728 -10.65 -5.62 -37.91
C LYS A 728 -9.19 -5.67 -38.40
N GLU A 729 -8.96 -5.62 -39.70
CA GLU A 729 -7.61 -5.64 -40.28
C GLU A 729 -6.95 -4.25 -40.30
N PHE A 730 -7.76 -3.19 -40.40
CA PHE A 730 -7.30 -1.79 -40.29
C PHE A 730 -6.90 -1.44 -38.85
N GLU A 731 -7.60 -2.01 -37.86
CA GLU A 731 -7.36 -1.80 -36.44
C GLU A 731 -6.06 -2.46 -35.94
N LEU A 732 -5.68 -3.60 -36.52
CA LEU A 732 -4.40 -4.28 -36.21
C LEU A 732 -3.19 -3.44 -36.67
N PHE A 733 -3.33 -2.70 -37.77
CA PHE A 733 -2.28 -1.85 -38.34
C PHE A 733 -2.19 -0.45 -37.71
N GLN A 734 -3.31 0.15 -37.27
CA GLN A 734 -3.27 1.40 -36.50
C GLN A 734 -2.50 1.29 -35.17
N ARG A 735 -2.41 0.08 -34.58
CA ARG A 735 -1.61 -0.16 -33.38
C ARG A 735 -0.09 -0.12 -33.62
N THR A 736 0.33 -0.16 -34.88
CA THR A 736 1.73 0.02 -35.32
C THR A 736 1.88 1.33 -36.08
N ASP A 737 1.91 2.45 -35.36
CA ASP A 737 2.10 3.81 -35.91
C ASP A 737 3.52 4.02 -36.50
N ILE A 738 3.76 3.42 -37.67
CA ILE A 738 5.04 3.46 -38.41
C ILE A 738 5.34 4.87 -38.94
N VAL A 739 4.30 5.66 -39.25
CA VAL A 739 4.42 7.01 -39.84
C VAL A 739 4.66 8.08 -38.76
N GLY A 740 3.98 7.99 -37.61
CA GLY A 740 4.27 8.82 -36.43
C GLY A 740 5.64 8.52 -35.83
N TRP A 741 6.06 7.25 -35.85
CA TRP A 741 7.40 6.79 -35.45
C TRP A 741 8.53 7.43 -36.28
N TRP A 742 8.40 7.50 -37.61
CA TRP A 742 9.42 8.08 -38.48
C TRP A 742 9.53 9.60 -38.34
N ARG A 743 8.39 10.30 -38.20
CA ARG A 743 8.35 11.75 -37.93
C ARG A 743 9.02 12.11 -36.61
N MET A 744 8.86 11.26 -35.59
CA MET A 744 9.45 11.47 -34.25
C MET A 744 10.96 11.20 -34.23
N LYS A 745 11.47 10.15 -34.88
CA LYS A 745 12.91 9.85 -34.96
C LYS A 745 13.68 10.96 -35.67
N ARG A 746 13.17 11.42 -36.83
CA ARG A 746 13.80 12.51 -37.61
C ARG A 746 13.75 13.88 -36.91
N PHE A 747 12.77 14.10 -36.03
CA PHE A 747 12.64 15.31 -35.22
C PHE A 747 13.60 15.32 -34.03
N LEU A 748 13.77 14.20 -33.35
CA LEU A 748 14.52 14.14 -32.09
C LEU A 748 16.03 13.93 -32.28
N GLU A 749 16.46 13.25 -33.34
CA GLU A 749 17.87 12.90 -33.56
C GLU A 749 18.81 14.12 -33.74
N PRO A 750 18.43 15.21 -34.46
CA PRO A 750 19.22 16.43 -34.51
C PRO A 750 19.18 17.22 -33.19
N VAL A 751 18.04 17.21 -32.49
CA VAL A 751 17.85 17.89 -31.19
C VAL A 751 18.75 17.25 -30.11
N PHE A 752 18.85 15.93 -30.09
CA PHE A 752 19.77 15.20 -29.19
C PHE A 752 21.25 15.43 -29.51
N LYS A 753 21.62 15.54 -30.80
CA LYS A 753 22.98 15.93 -31.21
C LYS A 753 23.34 17.38 -30.87
N CYS A 754 22.35 18.28 -30.83
CA CYS A 754 22.56 19.69 -30.54
C CYS A 754 22.62 19.97 -29.02
N LEU A 755 21.76 19.32 -28.23
CA LEU A 755 21.75 19.44 -26.75
C LEU A 755 23.01 18.87 -26.08
N SER A 756 23.75 18.00 -26.77
CA SER A 756 25.07 17.53 -26.31
C SER A 756 26.20 18.54 -26.57
N HIS A 757 25.94 19.65 -27.27
CA HIS A 757 26.98 20.56 -27.77
C HIS A 757 26.71 22.08 -27.59
N THR A 758 25.62 22.53 -26.96
CA THR A 758 25.29 23.97 -26.84
C THR A 758 25.91 24.66 -25.60
N LYS A 759 26.56 25.82 -25.83
CA LYS A 759 27.04 26.75 -24.79
C LYS A 759 25.91 27.62 -24.23
N LYS A 760 26.05 28.03 -22.96
CA LYS A 760 25.06 28.71 -22.08
C LYS A 760 24.42 30.02 -22.61
N ASP A 761 24.97 30.63 -23.65
CA ASP A 761 24.85 32.08 -23.86
C ASP A 761 23.64 32.53 -24.72
N ARG A 762 22.68 31.64 -25.02
CA ARG A 762 21.62 31.89 -26.04
C ARG A 762 20.19 32.02 -25.51
N TRP A 763 20.00 32.11 -24.18
CA TRP A 763 18.68 32.20 -23.55
C TRP A 763 18.65 33.38 -22.58
N MET A 764 17.60 34.21 -22.64
CA MET A 764 17.37 35.32 -21.69
C MET A 764 15.99 35.23 -21.06
N THR A 765 15.88 35.64 -19.80
CA THR A 765 14.62 35.75 -19.04
C THR A 765 14.27 37.23 -18.90
N VAL A 766 13.01 37.61 -19.14
CA VAL A 766 12.53 38.99 -18.90
C VAL A 766 11.39 38.89 -17.88
N GLY A 767 11.48 39.64 -16.78
CA GLY A 767 10.47 39.66 -15.73
C GLY A 767 9.32 40.62 -16.07
N ASP A 768 8.08 40.13 -16.06
CA ASP A 768 6.86 40.92 -16.24
C ASP A 768 6.18 41.16 -14.87
N PRO A 769 5.59 42.35 -14.57
CA PRO A 769 5.06 42.68 -13.24
C PRO A 769 3.71 42.01 -12.90
N PHE A 770 3.11 41.21 -13.79
CA PHE A 770 1.76 40.63 -13.57
C PHE A 770 1.72 39.11 -13.36
N GLY A 771 2.86 38.47 -13.07
CA GLY A 771 2.88 37.15 -12.43
C GLY A 771 2.70 35.93 -13.34
N ALA A 772 2.96 36.04 -14.64
CA ALA A 772 3.05 34.88 -15.55
C ALA A 772 4.41 34.85 -16.29
N ASP A 773 5.19 33.79 -16.05
CA ASP A 773 6.46 33.54 -16.76
C ASP A 773 6.20 33.30 -18.26
N ALA A 774 6.59 34.25 -19.13
CA ALA A 774 6.64 34.08 -20.58
C ALA A 774 8.09 33.87 -21.05
N TYR A 775 8.31 32.97 -22.01
CA TYR A 775 9.64 32.67 -22.56
C TYR A 775 9.86 33.41 -23.89
N HIS A 776 10.99 34.13 -24.00
CA HIS A 776 11.41 34.79 -25.24
C HIS A 776 12.50 33.98 -25.93
N MET A 777 12.33 33.70 -27.22
CA MET A 777 13.38 33.12 -28.08
C MET A 777 13.55 34.03 -29.29
N THR A 778 14.78 34.49 -29.53
CA THR A 778 15.08 35.35 -30.68
C THR A 778 14.88 34.56 -31.97
N ARG A 779 14.46 35.25 -33.04
CA ARG A 779 14.31 34.66 -34.37
C ARG A 779 15.60 33.97 -34.86
N GLU A 780 16.75 34.56 -34.58
CA GLU A 780 18.07 33.97 -34.87
C GLU A 780 18.30 32.65 -34.10
N GLY A 781 17.86 32.58 -32.84
CA GLY A 781 17.90 31.36 -32.03
C GLY A 781 17.04 30.25 -32.63
N PHE A 782 15.82 30.57 -33.04
CA PHE A 782 14.89 29.62 -33.67
C PHE A 782 15.39 29.14 -35.04
N GLU A 783 15.88 30.05 -35.89
CA GLU A 783 16.39 29.74 -37.23
C GLU A 783 17.73 28.96 -37.20
N SER A 784 18.51 29.06 -36.12
CA SER A 784 19.76 28.31 -35.95
C SER A 784 19.57 26.83 -35.56
N VAL A 785 18.37 26.43 -35.12
CA VAL A 785 18.08 25.10 -34.56
C VAL A 785 17.41 24.17 -35.60
N LEU A 786 16.84 24.72 -36.67
CA LEU A 786 16.13 23.94 -37.70
C LEU A 786 16.56 24.39 -39.10
N PRO A 787 16.79 23.47 -40.07
CA PRO A 787 17.06 23.85 -41.46
C PRO A 787 15.94 24.73 -42.02
N THR A 788 16.32 25.84 -42.68
CA THR A 788 15.46 26.98 -43.07
C THR A 788 14.17 26.59 -43.82
N SER A 789 14.19 25.52 -44.62
CA SER A 789 13.01 25.07 -45.38
C SER A 789 11.93 24.38 -44.55
N ILE A 790 12.28 23.81 -43.38
CA ILE A 790 11.35 23.11 -42.48
C ILE A 790 10.78 24.09 -41.45
N GLY A 791 11.60 25.04 -40.98
CA GLY A 791 11.17 26.11 -40.07
C GLY A 791 10.06 26.98 -40.66
N ASP A 792 10.21 27.40 -41.92
CA ASP A 792 9.23 28.26 -42.59
C ASP A 792 7.87 27.58 -42.80
N HIS A 793 7.84 26.29 -43.11
CA HIS A 793 6.60 25.55 -43.32
C HIS A 793 5.81 25.38 -42.02
N LEU A 794 6.50 25.09 -40.92
CA LEU A 794 5.90 24.91 -39.60
C LEU A 794 5.44 26.24 -39.00
N LEU A 795 6.21 27.31 -39.18
CA LEU A 795 5.85 28.65 -38.75
C LEU A 795 4.59 29.15 -39.48
N LYS A 796 4.49 28.85 -40.79
CA LYS A 796 3.30 29.17 -41.60
C LYS A 796 2.05 28.40 -41.16
N GLN A 797 2.19 27.11 -40.80
CA GLN A 797 1.08 26.32 -40.27
C GLN A 797 0.65 26.76 -38.87
N ALA A 798 1.59 27.12 -38.00
CA ALA A 798 1.31 27.61 -36.65
C ALA A 798 0.58 28.97 -36.68
N LYS A 799 1.00 29.89 -37.57
CA LYS A 799 0.31 31.17 -37.81
C LYS A 799 -1.09 30.98 -38.40
N GLN A 800 -1.26 30.11 -39.40
CA GLN A 800 -2.58 29.84 -40.01
C GLN A 800 -3.61 29.24 -39.04
N ARG A 801 -3.15 28.59 -37.96
CA ARG A 801 -4.02 28.01 -36.94
C ARG A 801 -4.19 28.90 -35.70
N GLY A 802 -3.68 30.14 -35.73
CA GLY A 802 -3.79 31.11 -34.63
C GLY A 802 -2.95 30.76 -33.40
N LEU A 803 -1.90 29.94 -33.55
CA LEU A 803 -1.14 29.35 -32.44
C LEU A 803 0.10 30.17 -32.04
N ILE A 804 0.45 31.20 -32.81
CA ILE A 804 1.52 32.18 -32.54
C ILE A 804 1.01 33.56 -33.00
N ALA A 805 1.15 34.60 -32.17
CA ALA A 805 0.84 35.99 -32.53
C ALA A 805 2.12 36.80 -32.75
N ASP A 806 2.13 37.69 -33.76
CA ASP A 806 3.22 38.64 -33.95
C ASP A 806 3.09 39.74 -32.88
N TYR A 807 4.05 39.80 -31.95
CA TYR A 807 4.10 40.87 -30.95
C TYR A 807 4.98 42.01 -31.48
N ARG A 808 4.40 43.19 -31.70
CA ARG A 808 5.16 44.42 -31.92
C ARG A 808 5.15 45.20 -30.61
N VAL A 809 6.33 45.50 -30.09
CA VAL A 809 6.50 46.28 -28.86
C VAL A 809 6.16 47.75 -29.16
N GLU A 810 4.92 48.15 -28.88
CA GLU A 810 4.50 49.56 -28.88
C GLU A 810 4.62 50.13 -27.45
N ASN A 811 5.86 50.40 -27.03
CA ASN A 811 6.28 51.46 -26.10
C ASN A 811 7.71 51.15 -25.62
N ALA A 812 8.67 51.64 -26.40
CA ALA A 812 10.09 51.56 -26.08
C ALA A 812 10.53 52.84 -25.35
N GLU A 813 10.38 52.88 -24.04
CA GLU A 813 11.12 53.81 -23.19
C GLU A 813 11.79 53.01 -22.06
N ALA A 814 12.87 52.27 -22.40
CA ALA A 814 13.99 51.91 -21.52
C ALA A 814 14.90 50.77 -22.03
N LEU A 815 14.70 50.23 -23.24
CA LEU A 815 15.64 49.28 -23.85
C LEU A 815 15.93 49.68 -25.30
N THR A 816 17.07 50.34 -25.52
CA THR A 816 17.69 50.42 -26.85
C THR A 816 18.18 49.04 -27.26
N LEU A 817 17.29 48.24 -27.85
CA LEU A 817 17.66 47.13 -28.70
C LEU A 817 17.56 47.61 -30.14
N ALA A 818 18.72 47.72 -30.79
CA ALA A 818 18.85 48.16 -32.17
C ALA A 818 18.62 46.99 -33.13
N ASP A 819 17.37 46.59 -33.36
CA ASP A 819 16.88 46.06 -34.64
C ASP A 819 15.35 45.86 -34.53
N ASN A 820 14.61 46.13 -35.60
CA ASN A 820 13.16 45.90 -35.71
C ASN A 820 12.85 44.39 -35.91
N SER A 821 13.43 43.50 -35.12
CA SER A 821 13.16 42.06 -35.18
C SER A 821 11.80 41.72 -34.55
N VAL A 822 11.01 40.89 -35.24
CA VAL A 822 9.75 40.35 -34.73
C VAL A 822 10.07 39.13 -33.86
N ASP A 823 9.67 39.15 -32.59
CA ASP A 823 9.86 38.06 -31.62
C ASP A 823 8.57 37.25 -31.40
N TYR A 824 8.72 35.96 -31.05
CA TYR A 824 7.61 35.01 -30.85
C TYR A 824 7.40 34.68 -29.36
N VAL A 825 6.15 34.69 -28.90
CA VAL A 825 5.76 34.35 -27.52
C VAL A 825 4.98 33.02 -27.48
N LEU A 826 5.35 32.09 -26.59
CA LEU A 826 4.61 30.85 -26.34
C LEU A 826 3.65 31.01 -25.16
N CYS A 827 2.35 30.88 -25.41
CA CYS A 827 1.30 31.08 -24.41
C CYS A 827 0.96 29.79 -23.62
N LYS A 828 0.75 29.92 -22.30
CA LYS A 828 0.53 28.82 -21.34
C LYS A 828 -0.81 28.09 -21.49
N GLU A 829 -1.79 28.67 -22.17
CA GLU A 829 -3.18 28.16 -22.20
C GLU A 829 -3.48 27.14 -23.32
N ALA A 830 -2.50 26.71 -24.13
CA ALA A 830 -2.73 25.73 -25.20
C ALA A 830 -2.47 24.25 -24.81
N TYR A 831 -2.63 23.90 -23.53
CA TYR A 831 -2.22 22.61 -22.93
C TYR A 831 -2.93 21.36 -23.50
N HIS A 832 -4.07 21.52 -24.20
CA HIS A 832 -4.92 20.42 -24.63
C HIS A 832 -4.89 20.09 -26.13
N HIS A 833 -4.05 20.77 -26.91
CA HIS A 833 -3.99 20.57 -28.37
C HIS A 833 -2.61 20.18 -28.93
N PHE A 834 -1.62 19.92 -28.07
CA PHE A 834 -0.31 19.48 -28.52
C PHE A 834 -0.27 17.98 -28.86
N PRO A 835 0.33 17.56 -29.99
CA PRO A 835 0.79 16.19 -30.13
C PRO A 835 1.96 15.91 -29.18
N ARG A 836 2.05 14.68 -28.66
CA ARG A 836 3.02 14.17 -27.66
C ARG A 836 4.49 14.63 -27.84
N PRO A 837 5.04 14.87 -29.05
CA PRO A 837 6.42 15.35 -29.21
C PRO A 837 6.69 16.77 -28.68
N MET A 838 5.69 17.66 -28.70
CA MET A 838 5.84 19.04 -28.17
C MET A 838 5.75 19.07 -26.64
N LEU A 839 5.04 18.11 -26.04
CA LEU A 839 5.02 17.90 -24.59
C LEU A 839 6.41 17.52 -24.05
N ALA A 840 7.14 16.68 -24.79
CA ALA A 840 8.52 16.31 -24.46
C ALA A 840 9.46 17.52 -24.53
N LEU A 841 9.32 18.37 -25.55
CA LEU A 841 10.13 19.60 -25.68
C LEU A 841 9.82 20.62 -24.57
N TYR A 842 8.55 20.78 -24.19
CA TYR A 842 8.13 21.67 -23.09
C TYR A 842 8.65 21.18 -21.74
N GLU A 843 8.57 19.88 -21.44
CA GLU A 843 9.15 19.32 -20.20
C GLU A 843 10.68 19.37 -20.20
N MET A 844 11.34 19.19 -21.35
CA MET A 844 12.80 19.37 -21.46
C MET A 844 13.23 20.82 -21.22
N LEU A 845 12.47 21.81 -21.69
CA LEU A 845 12.73 23.23 -21.44
C LEU A 845 12.40 23.64 -19.99
N ARG A 846 11.36 23.05 -19.38
CA ARG A 846 11.01 23.26 -17.97
C ARG A 846 12.11 22.77 -17.02
N VAL A 847 12.77 21.65 -17.34
CA VAL A 847 13.85 21.08 -16.53
C VAL A 847 15.17 21.85 -16.69
N ALA A 848 15.44 22.45 -17.85
CA ALA A 848 16.61 23.33 -18.06
C ALA A 848 16.63 24.57 -17.13
N ARG A 849 15.48 24.96 -16.55
CA ARG A 849 15.36 26.02 -15.53
C ARG A 849 16.15 25.74 -14.25
N LYS A 850 16.49 24.48 -13.94
CA LYS A 850 17.30 24.14 -12.75
C LYS A 850 18.81 24.40 -12.92
N GLY A 851 19.26 24.95 -14.06
CA GLY A 851 20.68 25.17 -14.37
C GLY A 851 21.10 26.60 -14.74
N VAL A 852 20.24 27.61 -14.58
CA VAL A 852 20.54 29.01 -14.96
C VAL A 852 20.60 29.90 -13.72
N VAL A 853 21.72 30.59 -13.55
CA VAL A 853 22.00 31.54 -12.46
C VAL A 853 21.24 32.84 -12.74
N LEU A 854 20.45 33.30 -11.76
CA LEU A 854 19.90 34.66 -11.71
C LEU A 854 21.01 35.63 -11.32
N ILE A 855 21.24 36.69 -12.10
CA ILE A 855 22.06 37.84 -11.68
C ILE A 855 21.08 38.97 -11.39
N GLU A 856 20.94 39.34 -10.12
CA GLU A 856 20.15 40.50 -9.70
C GLU A 856 20.87 41.82 -10.05
N PRO A 857 20.14 42.87 -10.45
CA PRO A 857 20.74 44.19 -10.64
C PRO A 857 21.09 44.82 -9.28
N GLN A 858 22.27 45.43 -9.21
CA GLN A 858 22.76 46.16 -8.04
C GLN A 858 21.87 47.37 -7.70
N ASP A 859 21.58 47.53 -6.40
CA ASP A 859 20.93 48.70 -5.80
C ASP A 859 21.61 50.03 -6.16
N PRO A 860 20.82 51.12 -6.27
CA PRO A 860 21.22 52.43 -5.79
C PRO A 860 20.46 52.81 -4.51
N VAL A 861 21.25 53.26 -3.53
CA VAL A 861 20.92 53.73 -2.19
C VAL A 861 20.13 55.06 -2.20
N ILE A 862 19.51 55.37 -1.04
CA ILE A 862 19.06 56.69 -0.48
C ILE A 862 17.53 56.91 -0.65
N ASP A 863 16.68 57.13 0.37
CA ASP A 863 16.79 57.83 1.67
C ASP A 863 15.73 57.30 2.70
N SER A 864 16.06 57.33 4.01
CA SER A 864 15.08 57.18 5.12
C SER A 864 14.50 58.55 5.52
N PRO A 865 13.37 58.68 6.27
CA PRO A 865 13.39 58.50 7.74
C PRO A 865 12.11 57.96 8.44
N ILE A 866 12.31 57.10 9.47
CA ILE A 866 11.76 57.16 10.86
C ILE A 866 10.23 56.89 11.06
N HIS A 867 9.68 56.07 12.00
CA HIS A 867 9.86 55.77 13.45
C HIS A 867 9.50 54.28 13.77
N VAL A 868 10.26 53.46 14.54
CA VAL A 868 10.40 53.31 16.03
C VAL A 868 9.05 53.04 16.74
N GLY A 869 8.71 51.82 17.18
CA GLY A 869 9.09 51.11 18.44
C GLY A 869 7.76 50.68 19.13
N ASP A 870 7.54 49.54 19.80
CA ASP A 870 8.41 48.72 20.65
C ASP A 870 7.88 47.27 20.81
N LEU A 871 8.81 46.32 20.83
CA LEU A 871 8.88 45.10 21.66
C LEU A 871 10.20 45.24 22.47
N PRO A 872 10.59 44.37 23.43
CA PRO A 872 9.92 43.71 24.57
C PRO A 872 10.80 43.76 25.87
N ALA A 873 10.44 43.06 26.96
CA ALA A 873 11.35 42.66 28.06
C ALA A 873 10.74 41.46 28.85
N GLY A 874 11.43 40.43 29.37
CA GLY A 874 12.84 40.01 29.47
C GLY A 874 12.85 38.58 30.10
N TYR A 875 13.65 37.61 29.63
CA TYR A 875 15.03 37.20 30.04
C TYR A 875 15.19 36.35 31.32
N GLU A 876 15.68 35.11 31.12
CA GLU A 876 16.72 34.31 31.83
C GLU A 876 16.60 34.01 33.37
N ALA A 877 17.10 32.91 33.96
CA ALA A 877 18.02 31.81 33.60
C ALA A 877 17.85 30.61 34.58
N SER A 878 18.06 29.36 34.10
CA SER A 878 18.89 28.27 34.69
C SER A 878 18.56 26.93 34.03
#